data_AF-A0A917PD74-F1
#
_entry.id   AF-A0A917PD74-F1
#
_cell.length_a   1.000
_cell.length_b   1.000
_cell.length_c   1.000
_cell.angle_alpha   90.00
_cell.angle_beta   90.00
_cell.angle_gamma   90.00
#
_symmetry.space_group_name_H-M   'P 1'
#
loop_
_entity.id
_entity.type
_entity.pdbx_description
1 polymer ?
#
loop_
_entity_poly.entity_id
_entity_poly.type
_entity_poly.pdbx_seq_one_letter_code
_entity_poly.pdbx_strand_id
1 'polypeptide(L)'
;MGGRGLHDGYRGQVLSAADRRWRQTIERFMISEGFSAPEARERRHRIEQDVTTLTSALEALYGTRSLGNFADPVAEVIFMILSRRGKITAALRVMDELLGMPGGLRSILNMDLADLEEQFRPLGFQTLRAHQTRDAIQHLEQRHGLDQVATTLGAMTDPVLLQELELIPGISRKTALCVMLYSFGRDAFPVDAHTARILQRTGVLDAAGLKLGGLDQKQIQLLVEETLPPSTRGSFHVNAVHHGQTLCLERDPRCGTCPLQLLCQTGRERARVMAEEREHLSLVDMFCGAGGLSEGFRQAGYRTVLAVDADEHAMRTYRLNHPEVDEAAMLCRDIRGFRDEAEEIRAIVGDRQIDVLVGGPPCQGFSRAGLRAKAAHGAPQATDDDRNHLYQELVDLLEVLEPRAIVMENVPGMAEVRYADGTTFVQAAQSAMHAAGYETCTWLLNAAAYGVAQDRIRRIIVGVRGGPAPTEPPPPVRRAMSTSHREDTRSDDMNLPEAVTLLECIGDLPTLGAAQGVNIAGFRGGLLTGHVSRYNNAEDLERFRELRPGESYRKLVERCPWLEIYSTESFPDKFYKLPGDRPSRTIVAHLQRDGNGFVHPAQLRSITPREAARLQSFPDSYLFTGPFTKVYRQIGNAVPPLMAEAIGRHLKQHLLQLDLAEEQ
;
A
#
# COMPACT_ATOMS: atom_id res chain seq x y z
N MET A 1 4.21 16.72 -8.52
CA MET A 1 3.65 17.08 -7.20
C MET A 1 2.15 16.96 -7.31
N GLY A 2 1.63 15.75 -7.15
CA GLY A 2 0.21 15.38 -7.24
C GLY A 2 -0.23 14.53 -6.04
N GLY A 3 -1.26 15.02 -5.34
CA GLY A 3 -2.46 14.32 -4.91
C GLY A 3 -2.50 13.51 -3.61
N ARG A 4 -3.76 13.38 -3.20
CA ARG A 4 -4.21 12.74 -1.96
C ARG A 4 -4.23 11.24 -2.23
N GLY A 5 -3.50 10.48 -1.43
CA GLY A 5 -3.40 9.01 -1.52
C GLY A 5 -3.41 8.41 -0.12
N LEU A 6 -2.94 7.15 -0.01
CA LEU A 6 -2.83 6.27 1.17
C LEU A 6 -2.63 6.93 2.56
N HIS A 7 -2.03 8.13 2.62
CA HIS A 7 -1.94 8.94 3.82
C HIS A 7 -2.35 10.40 3.58
N ASP A 8 -3.17 10.95 4.48
CA ASP A 8 -3.56 12.37 4.52
C ASP A 8 -2.44 13.31 5.03
N GLY A 9 -1.19 12.82 5.04
CA GLY A 9 -0.08 13.35 5.83
C GLY A 9 0.65 14.57 5.27
N TYR A 10 0.24 15.14 4.14
CA TYR A 10 0.78 16.43 3.69
C TYR A 10 -0.28 17.34 3.08
N ARG A 11 -0.53 18.47 3.75
CA ARG A 11 -1.30 19.60 3.19
C ARG A 11 -0.49 20.24 2.06
N GLY A 12 -1.19 20.63 1.00
CA GLY A 12 -0.84 21.81 0.22
C GLY A 12 -0.08 21.53 -1.08
N GLN A 13 -0.78 20.99 -2.07
CA GLN A 13 -0.54 21.45 -3.44
C GLN A 13 -1.56 22.52 -3.77
N VAL A 14 -1.05 23.62 -4.32
CA VAL A 14 -1.91 24.61 -4.97
C VAL A 14 -2.44 23.94 -6.23
N LEU A 15 -3.74 23.65 -6.23
CA LEU A 15 -4.41 23.10 -7.42
C LEU A 15 -4.19 24.03 -8.60
N SER A 16 -4.01 23.48 -9.80
CA SER A 16 -4.02 24.30 -10.99
C SER A 16 -5.41 24.94 -11.19
N ALA A 17 -5.48 26.02 -11.97
CA ALA A 17 -6.77 26.58 -12.35
C ALA A 17 -7.62 25.57 -13.14
N ALA A 18 -6.98 24.69 -13.91
CA ALA A 18 -7.63 23.62 -14.66
C ALA A 18 -8.25 22.57 -13.71
N ASP A 19 -7.51 22.09 -12.71
CA ASP A 19 -8.05 21.12 -11.75
C ASP A 19 -9.21 21.70 -10.94
N ARG A 20 -9.15 23.00 -10.57
CA ARG A 20 -10.30 23.67 -9.90
C ARG A 20 -11.56 23.67 -10.76
N ARG A 21 -11.43 23.96 -12.06
CA ARG A 21 -12.56 23.92 -13.00
C ARG A 21 -13.06 22.48 -13.22
N TRP A 22 -12.15 21.52 -13.32
CA TRP A 22 -12.47 20.10 -13.44
C TRP A 22 -13.34 19.63 -12.26
N ARG A 23 -12.95 19.95 -11.01
CA ARG A 23 -13.73 19.59 -9.81
C ARG A 23 -15.18 20.09 -9.86
N GLN A 24 -15.40 21.32 -10.34
CA GLN A 24 -16.75 21.88 -10.50
C GLN A 24 -17.53 21.21 -11.62
N THR A 25 -16.85 20.75 -12.67
CA THR A 25 -17.47 20.13 -13.84
C THR A 25 -17.93 18.73 -13.52
N ILE A 26 -17.05 17.90 -12.95
CA ILE A 26 -17.38 16.52 -12.59
C ILE A 26 -18.45 16.44 -11.49
N GLU A 27 -18.46 17.37 -10.52
CA GLU A 27 -19.53 17.44 -9.52
C GLU A 27 -20.88 17.77 -10.15
N ARG A 28 -20.93 18.74 -11.08
CA ARG A 28 -22.16 19.08 -11.80
C ARG A 28 -22.67 17.92 -12.65
N PHE A 29 -21.76 17.22 -13.31
CA PHE A 29 -22.07 16.00 -14.05
C PHE A 29 -22.67 14.92 -13.14
N MET A 30 -22.06 14.64 -11.97
CA MET A 30 -22.63 13.67 -11.03
C MET A 30 -24.01 14.10 -10.51
N ILE A 31 -24.22 15.40 -10.29
CA ILE A 31 -25.54 15.90 -9.89
C ILE A 31 -26.56 15.72 -11.02
N SER A 32 -26.19 15.90 -12.29
CA SER A 32 -27.10 15.62 -13.42
C SER A 32 -27.42 14.13 -13.57
N GLU A 33 -26.53 13.25 -13.13
CA GLU A 33 -26.76 11.80 -13.07
C GLU A 33 -27.59 11.36 -11.84
N GLY A 34 -28.07 12.30 -11.02
CA GLY A 34 -29.01 12.04 -9.93
C GLY A 34 -28.37 11.89 -8.54
N PHE A 35 -27.07 12.13 -8.38
CA PHE A 35 -26.42 12.13 -7.06
C PHE A 35 -26.70 13.43 -6.29
N SER A 36 -26.84 13.34 -4.97
CA SER A 36 -26.88 14.53 -4.12
C SER A 36 -25.54 15.27 -4.12
N ALA A 37 -25.54 16.57 -3.82
CA ALA A 37 -24.30 17.35 -3.78
C ALA A 37 -23.24 16.81 -2.78
N PRO A 38 -23.60 16.30 -1.58
CA PRO A 38 -22.65 15.62 -0.71
C PRO A 38 -22.05 14.36 -1.33
N GLU A 39 -22.87 13.50 -1.95
CA GLU A 39 -22.41 12.27 -2.60
C GLU A 39 -21.49 12.56 -3.78
N ALA A 40 -21.83 13.56 -4.61
CA ALA A 40 -21.00 14.01 -5.72
C ALA A 40 -19.62 14.48 -5.24
N ARG A 41 -19.57 15.24 -4.14
CA ARG A 41 -18.29 15.70 -3.55
C ARG A 41 -17.42 14.56 -3.05
N GLU A 42 -18.04 13.57 -2.42
CA GLU A 42 -17.37 12.37 -1.89
C GLU A 42 -16.85 11.49 -3.04
N ARG A 43 -17.68 11.20 -4.04
CA ARG A 43 -17.27 10.43 -5.23
C ARG A 43 -16.15 11.11 -6.00
N ARG A 44 -16.27 12.42 -6.28
CA ARG A 44 -15.17 13.20 -6.87
C ARG A 44 -13.91 13.09 -6.03
N HIS A 45 -14.00 13.20 -4.71
CA HIS A 45 -12.84 13.09 -3.84
C HIS A 45 -12.15 11.73 -3.97
N ARG A 46 -12.94 10.65 -3.99
CA ARG A 46 -12.44 9.28 -4.20
C ARG A 46 -11.78 9.11 -5.56
N ILE A 47 -12.41 9.55 -6.65
CA ILE A 47 -11.80 9.51 -7.99
C ILE A 47 -10.48 10.26 -8.03
N GLU A 48 -10.44 11.48 -7.49
CA GLU A 48 -9.22 12.29 -7.44
C GLU A 48 -8.11 11.54 -6.70
N GLN A 49 -8.44 10.86 -5.60
CA GLN A 49 -7.50 10.05 -4.83
C GLN A 49 -7.02 8.83 -5.61
N ASP A 50 -7.94 8.05 -6.18
CA ASP A 50 -7.64 6.82 -6.89
C ASP A 50 -6.81 7.10 -8.14
N VAL A 51 -7.19 8.10 -8.94
CA VAL A 51 -6.44 8.51 -10.14
C VAL A 51 -5.06 9.01 -9.77
N THR A 52 -4.92 9.84 -8.73
CA THR A 52 -3.59 10.29 -8.33
C THR A 52 -2.74 9.11 -7.86
N THR A 53 -3.28 8.27 -6.97
CA THR A 53 -2.57 7.12 -6.41
C THR A 53 -2.10 6.18 -7.52
N LEU A 54 -2.99 5.88 -8.47
CA LEU A 54 -2.68 5.05 -9.63
C LEU A 54 -1.66 5.70 -10.56
N THR A 55 -1.78 7.01 -10.82
CA THR A 55 -0.82 7.77 -11.64
C THR A 55 0.57 7.73 -10.99
N SER A 56 0.67 8.02 -9.69
CA SER A 56 1.94 7.97 -8.97
C SER A 56 2.54 6.56 -8.93
N ALA A 57 1.71 5.51 -8.80
CA ALA A 57 2.18 4.13 -8.85
C ALA A 57 2.69 3.75 -10.25
N LEU A 58 1.98 4.16 -11.31
CA LEU A 58 2.42 3.95 -12.69
C LEU A 58 3.71 4.72 -13.02
N GLU A 59 3.80 5.99 -12.62
CA GLU A 59 5.02 6.80 -12.72
C GLU A 59 6.19 6.17 -11.98
N ALA A 60 5.96 5.68 -10.77
CA ALA A 60 6.94 5.00 -9.94
C ALA A 60 7.51 3.74 -10.63
N LEU A 61 6.65 2.95 -11.27
CA LEU A 61 7.03 1.69 -11.91
C LEU A 61 7.75 1.89 -13.24
N TYR A 62 7.29 2.86 -14.04
CA TYR A 62 7.71 2.98 -15.43
C TYR A 62 8.56 4.21 -15.71
N GLY A 63 8.40 5.30 -14.93
CA GLY A 63 9.11 6.57 -15.10
C GLY A 63 9.05 7.13 -16.53
N THR A 64 8.11 6.64 -17.35
CA THR A 64 8.18 6.78 -18.79
C THR A 64 7.64 8.14 -19.17
N ARG A 65 8.49 8.95 -19.79
CA ARG A 65 8.13 10.30 -20.26
C ARG A 65 7.56 10.30 -21.68
N SER A 66 7.73 9.20 -22.41
CA SER A 66 7.38 9.07 -23.84
C SER A 66 7.23 7.59 -24.23
N LEU A 67 6.30 7.28 -25.14
CA LEU A 67 6.12 5.99 -25.79
C LEU A 67 6.98 5.83 -27.06
N GLY A 68 7.96 6.71 -27.27
CA GLY A 68 8.66 6.90 -28.56
C GLY A 68 8.03 7.98 -29.44
N ASN A 69 7.06 8.73 -28.92
CA ASN A 69 6.44 9.89 -29.55
C ASN A 69 7.41 11.08 -29.66
N PHE A 70 7.15 11.96 -30.63
CA PHE A 70 7.99 13.08 -31.05
C PHE A 70 7.47 14.43 -30.54
N ALA A 71 8.40 15.30 -30.13
CA ALA A 71 8.10 16.69 -29.79
C ALA A 71 7.75 17.52 -31.04
N ASP A 72 8.32 17.18 -32.19
CA ASP A 72 7.98 17.79 -33.47
C ASP A 72 6.60 17.26 -33.95
N PRO A 73 5.60 18.13 -34.16
CA PRO A 73 4.25 17.70 -34.51
C PRO A 73 4.16 17.07 -35.90
N VAL A 74 5.04 17.44 -36.84
CA VAL A 74 5.08 16.78 -38.15
C VAL A 74 5.54 15.33 -37.98
N ALA A 75 6.67 15.12 -37.32
CA ALA A 75 7.19 13.79 -37.02
C ALA A 75 6.18 12.95 -36.22
N GLU A 76 5.47 13.54 -35.27
CA GLU A 76 4.45 12.84 -34.49
C GLU A 76 3.25 12.39 -35.34
N VAL A 77 2.74 13.27 -36.21
CA VAL A 77 1.66 12.92 -37.16
C VAL A 77 2.08 11.73 -38.01
N ILE A 78 3.30 11.75 -38.56
CA ILE A 78 3.80 10.65 -39.41
C ILE A 78 4.01 9.38 -38.58
N PHE A 79 4.63 9.48 -37.40
CA PHE A 79 4.82 8.35 -36.51
C PHE A 79 3.50 7.67 -36.12
N MET A 80 2.44 8.44 -35.90
CA MET A 80 1.11 7.91 -35.59
C MET A 80 0.44 7.20 -36.78
N ILE A 81 0.72 7.62 -38.01
CA ILE A 81 0.30 6.90 -39.23
C ILE A 81 1.07 5.57 -39.32
N LEU A 82 2.39 5.60 -39.12
CA LEU A 82 3.27 4.44 -39.27
C LEU A 82 3.07 3.38 -38.17
N SER A 83 2.83 3.81 -36.93
CA SER A 83 2.68 2.91 -35.77
C SER A 83 1.30 2.24 -35.68
N ARG A 84 0.32 2.69 -36.48
CA ARG A 84 -1.06 2.20 -36.44
C ARG A 84 -1.15 0.71 -36.77
N ARG A 85 -1.49 -0.13 -35.78
CA ARG A 85 -1.59 -1.61 -35.93
C ARG A 85 -0.26 -2.27 -36.36
N GLY A 86 0.87 -1.66 -36.03
CA GLY A 86 2.22 -2.18 -36.29
C GLY A 86 3.05 -2.29 -35.01
N LYS A 87 4.25 -2.91 -35.12
CA LYS A 87 5.21 -2.90 -34.02
C LYS A 87 5.83 -1.51 -33.90
N ILE A 88 5.71 -0.87 -32.73
CA ILE A 88 6.27 0.47 -32.45
C ILE A 88 7.76 0.51 -32.80
N THR A 89 8.52 -0.53 -32.48
CA THR A 89 9.96 -0.61 -32.78
C THR A 89 10.27 -0.59 -34.28
N ALA A 90 9.41 -1.17 -35.12
CA ALA A 90 9.58 -1.11 -36.57
C ALA A 90 9.25 0.30 -37.09
N ALA A 91 8.17 0.91 -36.59
CA ALA A 91 7.79 2.27 -36.94
C ALA A 91 8.89 3.29 -36.56
N LEU A 92 9.51 3.14 -35.39
CA LEU A 92 10.62 3.99 -34.96
C LEU A 92 11.85 3.86 -35.88
N ARG A 93 12.18 2.65 -36.35
CA ARG A 93 13.28 2.46 -37.30
C ARG A 93 13.01 3.18 -38.62
N VAL A 94 11.81 3.02 -39.16
CA VAL A 94 11.43 3.72 -40.40
C VAL A 94 11.41 5.23 -40.19
N MET A 95 10.93 5.73 -39.04
CA MET A 95 11.00 7.15 -38.71
C MET A 95 12.44 7.68 -38.68
N ASP A 96 13.38 6.93 -38.10
CA ASP A 96 14.79 7.31 -38.04
C ASP A 96 15.41 7.40 -39.44
N GLU A 97 15.10 6.44 -40.32
CA GLU A 97 15.52 6.47 -41.72
C GLU A 97 14.96 7.70 -42.46
N LEU A 98 13.67 8.00 -42.30
CA LEU A 98 13.02 9.15 -42.94
C LEU A 98 13.58 10.49 -42.44
N LEU A 99 13.83 10.61 -41.14
CA LEU A 99 14.41 11.81 -40.54
C LEU A 99 15.87 12.01 -40.94
N GLY A 100 16.60 10.91 -41.19
CA GLY A 100 17.99 10.93 -41.64
C GLY A 100 18.19 11.26 -43.14
N MET A 101 17.12 11.32 -43.93
CA MET A 101 17.21 11.66 -45.35
C MET A 101 17.65 13.11 -45.58
N PRO A 102 18.38 13.41 -46.67
CA PRO A 102 18.59 14.79 -47.11
C PRO A 102 17.25 15.50 -47.33
N GLY A 103 16.99 16.57 -46.56
CA GLY A 103 15.70 17.27 -46.56
C GLY A 103 14.64 16.69 -45.62
N GLY A 104 14.97 15.66 -44.83
CA GLY A 104 14.12 15.05 -43.81
C GLY A 104 12.75 14.63 -44.35
N LEU A 105 11.70 14.83 -43.55
CA LEU A 105 10.32 14.49 -43.94
C LEU A 105 9.83 15.25 -45.18
N ARG A 106 10.38 16.43 -45.49
CA ARG A 106 9.99 17.18 -46.70
C ARG A 106 10.37 16.44 -47.98
N SER A 107 11.41 15.61 -47.95
CA SER A 107 11.84 14.81 -49.11
C SER A 107 10.76 13.86 -49.62
N ILE A 108 9.82 13.44 -48.76
CA ILE A 108 8.71 12.53 -49.09
C ILE A 108 7.81 13.10 -50.19
N LEU A 109 7.67 14.43 -50.28
CA LEU A 109 6.86 15.09 -51.31
C LEU A 109 7.38 14.85 -52.73
N ASN A 110 8.69 14.56 -52.86
CA ASN A 110 9.37 14.39 -54.14
C ASN A 110 9.75 12.93 -54.43
N MET A 111 9.43 11.99 -53.53
CA MET A 111 9.77 10.59 -53.65
C MET A 111 8.75 9.84 -54.54
N ASP A 112 9.17 8.81 -55.27
CA ASP A 112 8.22 7.92 -55.94
C ASP A 112 7.38 7.17 -54.90
N LEU A 113 6.09 6.93 -55.18
CA LEU A 113 5.23 6.14 -54.29
C LEU A 113 5.75 4.72 -54.14
N ALA A 114 6.28 4.12 -55.22
CA ALA A 114 6.86 2.79 -55.17
C ALA A 114 8.02 2.68 -54.18
N ASP A 115 8.90 3.68 -54.14
CA ASP A 115 10.04 3.73 -53.21
C ASP A 115 9.59 3.92 -51.75
N LEU A 116 8.56 4.74 -51.54
CA LEU A 116 7.99 4.95 -50.21
C LEU A 116 7.27 3.69 -49.69
N GLU A 117 6.55 2.98 -50.56
CA GLU A 117 5.93 1.68 -50.25
C GLU A 117 6.99 0.62 -49.92
N GLU A 118 8.07 0.59 -50.68
CA GLU A 118 9.22 -0.29 -50.47
C GLU A 118 9.82 -0.08 -49.07
N GLN A 119 10.02 1.18 -48.69
CA GLN A 119 10.55 1.55 -47.38
C GLN A 119 9.58 1.21 -46.24
N PHE A 120 8.27 1.28 -46.48
CA PHE A 120 7.24 0.97 -45.47
C PHE A 120 6.87 -0.50 -45.39
N ARG A 121 7.41 -1.34 -46.28
CA ARG A 121 7.16 -2.79 -46.29
C ARG A 121 7.35 -3.47 -44.93
N PRO A 122 8.39 -3.18 -44.12
CA PRO A 122 8.56 -3.82 -42.81
C PRO A 122 7.40 -3.59 -41.83
N LEU A 123 6.59 -2.56 -42.08
CA LEU A 123 5.51 -2.16 -41.20
C LEU A 123 4.17 -2.84 -41.56
N GLY A 124 4.03 -3.37 -42.79
CA GLY A 124 2.77 -3.87 -43.35
C GLY A 124 1.77 -2.76 -43.72
N PHE A 125 0.80 -3.07 -44.60
CA PHE A 125 -0.13 -2.09 -45.20
C PHE A 125 0.60 -0.90 -45.86
N GLN A 126 1.73 -1.19 -46.51
CA GLN A 126 2.68 -0.20 -47.00
C GLN A 126 2.06 0.80 -47.98
N THR A 127 1.23 0.34 -48.93
CA THR A 127 0.52 1.21 -49.88
C THR A 127 -0.35 2.24 -49.16
N LEU A 128 -1.20 1.80 -48.23
CA LEU A 128 -2.06 2.72 -47.47
C LEU A 128 -1.24 3.74 -46.67
N ARG A 129 -0.16 3.29 -46.01
CA ARG A 129 0.69 4.17 -45.20
C ARG A 129 1.48 5.15 -46.05
N ALA A 130 2.02 4.73 -47.19
CA ALA A 130 2.76 5.59 -48.12
C ALA A 130 1.87 6.73 -48.62
N HIS A 131 0.65 6.41 -49.05
CA HIS A 131 -0.34 7.41 -49.46
C HIS A 131 -0.71 8.36 -48.31
N GLN A 132 -1.10 7.82 -47.13
CA GLN A 132 -1.49 8.65 -45.99
C GLN A 132 -0.37 9.56 -45.49
N THR A 133 0.86 9.06 -45.41
CA THR A 133 2.03 9.85 -45.03
C THR A 133 2.26 10.99 -46.01
N ARG A 134 2.22 10.72 -47.32
CA ARG A 134 2.41 11.76 -48.35
C ARG A 134 1.32 12.83 -48.28
N ASP A 135 0.06 12.40 -48.21
CA ASP A 135 -1.10 13.30 -48.15
C ASP A 135 -1.05 14.18 -46.89
N ALA A 136 -0.65 13.62 -45.74
CA ALA A 136 -0.49 14.37 -44.50
C ALA A 136 0.61 15.42 -44.59
N ILE A 137 1.79 15.08 -45.12
CA ILE A 137 2.89 16.03 -45.29
C ILE A 137 2.52 17.13 -46.28
N GLN A 138 1.87 16.77 -47.38
CA GLN A 138 1.42 17.72 -48.39
C GLN A 138 0.39 18.69 -47.81
N HIS A 139 -0.57 18.19 -47.02
CA HIS A 139 -1.54 19.03 -46.32
C HIS A 139 -0.85 20.03 -45.38
N LEU A 140 0.09 19.56 -44.55
CA LEU A 140 0.81 20.40 -43.59
C LEU A 140 1.68 21.46 -44.29
N GLU A 141 2.40 21.09 -45.35
CA GLU A 141 3.21 22.03 -46.15
C GLU A 141 2.35 23.11 -46.79
N GLN A 142 1.21 22.73 -47.40
CA GLN A 142 0.34 23.69 -48.09
C GLN A 142 -0.36 24.66 -47.14
N ARG A 143 -0.77 24.17 -45.97
CA ARG A 143 -1.61 24.95 -45.04
C ARG A 143 -0.78 25.80 -44.07
N HIS A 144 0.40 25.32 -43.66
CA HIS A 144 1.20 25.95 -42.62
C HIS A 144 2.66 26.18 -43.02
N GLY A 145 3.19 25.42 -43.99
CA GLY A 145 4.62 25.31 -44.25
C GLY A 145 5.31 24.48 -43.17
N LEU A 146 6.01 23.40 -43.53
CA LEU A 146 6.50 22.39 -42.59
C LEU A 146 7.37 22.98 -41.46
N ASP A 147 8.21 23.97 -41.75
CA ASP A 147 9.09 24.60 -40.75
C ASP A 147 8.31 25.48 -39.74
N GLN A 148 7.07 25.86 -40.06
CA GLN A 148 6.23 26.72 -39.23
C GLN A 148 5.06 25.96 -38.58
N VAL A 149 4.89 24.65 -38.85
CA VAL A 149 3.79 23.83 -38.30
C VAL A 149 3.74 23.92 -36.77
N ALA A 150 4.89 23.74 -36.10
CA ALA A 150 4.95 23.82 -34.63
C ALA A 150 4.50 25.18 -34.09
N THR A 151 4.94 26.27 -34.72
CA THR A 151 4.59 27.64 -34.28
C THR A 151 3.13 27.98 -34.57
N THR A 152 2.66 27.67 -35.78
CA THR A 152 1.31 28.03 -36.25
C THR A 152 0.24 27.26 -35.50
N LEU A 153 0.38 25.93 -35.39
CA LEU A 153 -0.53 25.10 -34.60
C LEU A 153 -0.41 25.39 -33.10
N GLY A 154 0.82 25.62 -32.62
CA GLY A 154 1.08 25.94 -31.21
C GLY A 154 0.43 27.22 -30.72
N ALA A 155 0.15 28.19 -31.60
CA ALA A 155 -0.52 29.45 -31.27
C ALA A 155 -2.06 29.32 -31.16
N MET A 156 -2.64 28.20 -31.58
CA MET A 156 -4.10 28.01 -31.58
C MET A 156 -4.65 27.71 -30.20
N THR A 157 -5.95 27.96 -30.03
CA THR A 157 -6.72 27.48 -28.88
C THR A 157 -7.00 25.99 -29.01
N ASP A 158 -7.17 25.28 -27.90
CA ASP A 158 -7.33 23.81 -27.93
C ASP A 158 -8.48 23.32 -28.83
N PRO A 159 -9.68 23.96 -28.88
CA PRO A 159 -10.74 23.55 -29.80
C PRO A 159 -10.38 23.74 -31.28
N VAL A 160 -9.70 24.84 -31.61
CA VAL A 160 -9.28 25.13 -32.99
C VAL A 160 -8.15 24.17 -33.39
N LEU A 161 -7.18 23.96 -32.51
CA LEU A 161 -6.09 23.01 -32.74
C LEU A 161 -6.61 21.60 -33.01
N LEU A 162 -7.57 21.13 -32.21
CA LEU A 162 -8.17 19.80 -32.43
C LEU A 162 -8.85 19.70 -33.80
N GLN A 163 -9.63 20.70 -34.20
CA GLN A 163 -10.29 20.72 -35.51
C GLN A 163 -9.27 20.75 -36.65
N GLU A 164 -8.23 21.57 -36.54
CA GLU A 164 -7.16 21.67 -37.56
C GLU A 164 -6.40 20.35 -37.70
N LEU A 165 -6.10 19.66 -36.60
CA LEU A 165 -5.46 18.34 -36.64
C LEU A 165 -6.39 17.25 -37.21
N GLU A 166 -7.70 17.32 -36.95
CA GLU A 166 -8.70 16.40 -37.51
C GLU A 166 -8.87 16.54 -39.04
N LEU A 167 -8.46 17.67 -39.63
CA LEU A 167 -8.48 17.89 -41.08
C LEU A 167 -7.30 17.23 -41.82
N ILE A 168 -6.25 16.81 -41.11
CA ILE A 168 -5.09 16.17 -41.72
C ILE A 168 -5.49 14.79 -42.26
N PRO A 169 -5.26 14.49 -43.55
CA PRO A 169 -5.58 13.18 -44.12
C PRO A 169 -4.98 12.01 -43.33
N GLY A 170 -5.81 11.02 -43.02
CA GLY A 170 -5.38 9.82 -42.27
C GLY A 170 -5.36 9.99 -40.74
N ILE A 171 -5.60 11.18 -40.21
CA ILE A 171 -5.60 11.48 -38.78
C ILE A 171 -7.01 11.35 -38.20
N SER A 172 -7.12 10.54 -37.14
CA SER A 172 -8.37 10.41 -36.36
C SER A 172 -8.38 11.41 -35.22
N ARG A 173 -9.56 11.71 -34.65
CA ARG A 173 -9.68 12.50 -33.40
C ARG A 173 -8.75 12.03 -32.30
N LYS A 174 -8.66 10.72 -32.08
CA LYS A 174 -7.75 10.13 -31.10
C LYS A 174 -6.29 10.48 -31.40
N THR A 175 -5.89 10.35 -32.66
CA THR A 175 -4.54 10.69 -33.11
C THR A 175 -4.25 12.19 -32.93
N ALA A 176 -5.21 13.06 -33.25
CA ALA A 176 -5.10 14.49 -33.01
C ALA A 176 -4.89 14.79 -31.51
N LEU A 177 -5.63 14.13 -30.62
CA LEU A 177 -5.44 14.23 -29.17
C LEU A 177 -4.05 13.74 -28.72
N CYS A 178 -3.49 12.70 -29.35
CA CYS A 178 -2.10 12.30 -29.12
C CYS A 178 -1.12 13.41 -29.49
N VAL A 179 -1.25 14.02 -30.67
CA VAL A 179 -0.38 15.14 -31.10
C VAL A 179 -0.50 16.33 -30.14
N MET A 180 -1.71 16.69 -29.73
CA MET A 180 -1.96 17.74 -28.73
C MET A 180 -1.25 17.45 -27.41
N LEU A 181 -1.36 16.21 -26.92
CA LEU A 181 -0.73 15.79 -25.66
C LEU A 181 0.81 15.77 -25.78
N TYR A 182 1.33 15.17 -26.84
CA TYR A 182 2.73 14.79 -26.96
C TYR A 182 3.64 15.87 -27.53
N SER A 183 3.20 16.56 -28.57
CA SER A 183 4.00 17.59 -29.25
C SER A 183 3.78 18.97 -28.66
N PHE A 184 2.57 19.23 -28.16
CA PHE A 184 2.19 20.55 -27.65
C PHE A 184 2.01 20.62 -26.12
N GLY A 185 2.09 19.49 -25.41
CA GLY A 185 1.91 19.45 -23.96
C GLY A 185 0.54 19.96 -23.50
N ARG A 186 -0.48 19.88 -24.37
CA ARG A 186 -1.85 20.34 -24.07
C ARG A 186 -2.55 19.37 -23.13
N ASP A 187 -3.57 19.89 -22.45
CA ASP A 187 -4.44 19.13 -21.55
C ASP A 187 -5.42 18.26 -22.35
N ALA A 188 -4.90 17.24 -23.02
CA ALA A 188 -5.64 16.28 -23.82
C ALA A 188 -5.44 14.85 -23.28
N PHE A 189 -6.48 14.03 -23.34
CA PHE A 189 -6.39 12.63 -22.94
C PHE A 189 -6.89 11.69 -24.04
N PRO A 190 -6.02 11.18 -24.93
CA PRO A 190 -6.44 10.23 -25.94
C PRO A 190 -6.84 8.90 -25.27
N VAL A 191 -8.11 8.52 -25.37
CA VAL A 191 -8.57 7.25 -24.79
C VAL A 191 -8.28 6.13 -25.77
N ASP A 192 -7.59 5.10 -25.29
CA ASP A 192 -7.27 3.91 -26.06
C ASP A 192 -7.68 2.62 -25.34
N ALA A 193 -7.50 1.49 -26.01
CA ALA A 193 -7.88 0.20 -25.45
C ALA A 193 -7.12 -0.12 -24.15
N HIS A 194 -5.89 0.39 -23.96
CA HIS A 194 -5.10 0.17 -22.75
C HIS A 194 -5.59 1.07 -21.61
N THR A 195 -5.71 2.38 -21.84
CA THR A 195 -6.14 3.34 -20.81
C THR A 195 -7.56 3.09 -20.35
N ALA A 196 -8.50 2.83 -21.28
CA ALA A 196 -9.88 2.47 -20.94
C ALA A 196 -9.94 1.17 -20.10
N ARG A 197 -9.20 0.13 -20.53
CA ARG A 197 -9.15 -1.15 -19.81
C ARG A 197 -8.56 -1.01 -18.42
N ILE A 198 -7.49 -0.23 -18.26
CA ILE A 198 -6.87 -0.01 -16.96
C ILE A 198 -7.83 0.72 -16.03
N LEU A 199 -8.43 1.83 -16.47
CA LEU A 199 -9.39 2.60 -15.67
C LEU A 199 -10.60 1.77 -15.25
N GLN A 200 -11.11 0.91 -16.13
CA GLN A 200 -12.19 -0.01 -15.80
C GLN A 200 -11.74 -1.08 -14.79
N ARG A 201 -10.60 -1.75 -15.04
CA ARG A 201 -10.15 -2.87 -14.19
C ARG A 201 -9.68 -2.44 -12.81
N THR A 202 -9.13 -1.24 -12.67
CA THR A 202 -8.73 -0.71 -11.38
C THR A 202 -9.93 -0.32 -10.51
N GLY A 203 -11.10 -0.12 -11.13
CA GLY A 203 -12.33 0.31 -10.44
C GLY A 203 -12.49 1.83 -10.36
N VAL A 204 -11.60 2.61 -11.01
CA VAL A 204 -11.66 4.08 -10.99
C VAL A 204 -12.97 4.59 -11.59
N LEU A 205 -13.43 3.98 -12.69
CA LEU A 205 -14.71 4.33 -13.30
C LEU A 205 -15.90 3.88 -12.45
N ASP A 206 -15.82 2.70 -11.83
CA ASP A 206 -16.88 2.17 -10.96
C ASP A 206 -17.06 3.05 -9.71
N ALA A 207 -15.96 3.57 -9.14
CA ALA A 207 -15.99 4.56 -8.06
C ALA A 207 -16.75 5.85 -8.45
N ALA A 208 -16.69 6.21 -9.73
CA ALA A 208 -17.46 7.31 -10.31
C ALA A 208 -18.92 6.97 -10.63
N GLY A 209 -19.33 5.71 -10.49
CA GLY A 209 -20.63 5.22 -10.95
C GLY A 209 -20.73 5.09 -12.47
N LEU A 210 -19.58 5.05 -13.16
CA LEU A 210 -19.48 5.09 -14.61
C LEU A 210 -19.21 3.71 -15.19
N LYS A 211 -19.98 3.33 -16.22
CA LYS A 211 -19.81 2.08 -16.96
C LYS A 211 -19.56 2.39 -18.43
N LEU A 212 -18.55 1.75 -19.03
CA LEU A 212 -18.24 1.91 -20.45
C LEU A 212 -19.13 1.05 -21.36
N GLY A 213 -19.82 0.05 -20.82
CA GLY A 213 -20.65 -0.88 -21.59
C GLY A 213 -21.82 -0.17 -22.28
N GLY A 214 -21.99 -0.42 -23.58
CA GLY A 214 -23.08 0.17 -24.37
C GLY A 214 -22.81 1.57 -24.93
N LEU A 215 -21.66 2.17 -24.61
CA LEU A 215 -21.24 3.47 -25.16
C LEU A 215 -20.45 3.31 -26.46
N ASP A 216 -20.64 4.27 -27.38
CA ASP A 216 -19.78 4.38 -28.56
C ASP A 216 -18.40 5.00 -28.22
N GLN A 217 -17.48 4.98 -29.17
CA GLN A 217 -16.12 5.48 -28.95
C GLN A 217 -16.06 6.98 -28.60
N LYS A 218 -16.99 7.79 -29.12
CA LYS A 218 -17.04 9.23 -28.86
C LYS A 218 -17.53 9.48 -27.43
N GLN A 219 -18.53 8.74 -26.99
CA GLN A 219 -19.05 8.80 -25.62
C GLN A 219 -17.98 8.35 -24.61
N ILE A 220 -17.28 7.23 -24.89
CA ILE A 220 -16.18 6.75 -24.05
C ILE A 220 -15.06 7.79 -23.94
N GLN A 221 -14.67 8.41 -25.07
CA GLN A 221 -13.64 9.45 -25.08
C GLN A 221 -13.99 10.61 -24.14
N LEU A 222 -15.18 11.18 -24.28
CA LEU A 222 -15.63 12.31 -23.47
C LEU A 222 -15.71 11.93 -21.98
N LEU A 223 -16.34 10.81 -21.67
CA LEU A 223 -16.58 10.37 -20.30
C LEU A 223 -15.29 10.13 -19.52
N VAL A 224 -14.34 9.43 -20.13
CA VAL A 224 -13.05 9.12 -19.48
C VAL A 224 -12.23 10.39 -19.28
N GLU A 225 -12.20 11.27 -20.28
CA GLU A 225 -11.47 12.55 -20.18
C GLU A 225 -12.04 13.42 -19.06
N GLU A 226 -13.37 13.49 -18.90
CA GLU A 226 -14.03 14.21 -17.81
C GLU A 226 -13.76 13.61 -16.43
N THR A 227 -13.42 12.33 -16.35
CA THR A 227 -13.15 11.64 -15.08
C THR A 227 -11.75 11.94 -14.53
N LEU A 228 -10.79 12.29 -15.38
CA LEU A 228 -9.39 12.44 -14.98
C LEU A 228 -9.00 13.91 -14.71
N PRO A 229 -8.36 14.21 -13.56
CA PRO A 229 -7.81 15.53 -13.30
C PRO A 229 -6.79 15.94 -14.38
N PRO A 230 -6.90 17.15 -14.97
CA PRO A 230 -5.98 17.70 -15.97
C PRO A 230 -4.50 17.46 -15.67
N SER A 231 -4.08 17.74 -14.44
CA SER A 231 -2.69 17.61 -13.99
C SER A 231 -2.12 16.18 -14.05
N THR A 232 -2.97 15.16 -14.16
CA THR A 232 -2.55 13.74 -14.17
C THR A 232 -2.55 13.12 -15.56
N ARG A 233 -3.33 13.66 -16.50
CA ARG A 233 -3.69 13.02 -17.78
C ARG A 233 -2.50 12.56 -18.59
N GLY A 234 -1.52 13.43 -18.84
CA GLY A 234 -0.39 13.09 -19.70
C GLY A 234 0.48 11.97 -19.14
N SER A 235 0.82 12.07 -17.86
CA SER A 235 1.63 11.05 -17.20
C SER A 235 0.88 9.74 -17.01
N PHE A 236 -0.40 9.82 -16.63
CA PHE A 236 -1.25 8.64 -16.53
C PHE A 236 -1.34 7.93 -17.88
N HIS A 237 -1.61 8.65 -18.98
CA HIS A 237 -1.76 8.08 -20.31
C HIS A 237 -0.52 7.27 -20.71
N VAL A 238 0.66 7.88 -20.68
CA VAL A 238 1.92 7.24 -21.11
C VAL A 238 2.21 5.97 -20.31
N ASN A 239 2.17 6.07 -18.98
CA ASN A 239 2.53 4.94 -18.12
C ASN A 239 1.44 3.85 -18.10
N ALA A 240 0.17 4.21 -18.26
CA ALA A 240 -0.92 3.24 -18.40
C ALA A 240 -0.81 2.45 -19.71
N VAL A 241 -0.47 3.08 -20.84
CA VAL A 241 -0.24 2.34 -22.09
C VAL A 241 0.88 1.33 -21.92
N HIS A 242 2.01 1.73 -21.34
CA HIS A 242 3.12 0.82 -21.06
C HIS A 242 2.69 -0.36 -20.15
N HIS A 243 1.94 -0.08 -19.08
CA HIS A 243 1.39 -1.12 -18.20
C HIS A 243 0.45 -2.09 -18.93
N GLY A 244 -0.40 -1.54 -19.79
CA GLY A 244 -1.38 -2.30 -20.57
C GLY A 244 -0.77 -3.17 -21.66
N GLN A 245 0.45 -2.86 -22.11
CA GLN A 245 1.20 -3.65 -23.08
C GLN A 245 2.01 -4.78 -22.42
N THR A 246 2.38 -4.62 -21.15
CA THR A 246 3.31 -5.51 -20.45
C THR A 246 2.65 -6.46 -19.45
N LEU A 247 1.65 -5.99 -18.70
CA LEU A 247 1.04 -6.72 -17.57
C LEU A 247 -0.47 -6.83 -17.69
N CYS A 248 -1.18 -5.71 -17.91
CA CYS A 248 -2.64 -5.69 -17.98
C CYS A 248 -3.14 -6.06 -19.39
N LEU A 249 -2.82 -7.27 -19.83
CA LEU A 249 -3.17 -7.79 -21.16
C LEU A 249 -4.68 -8.02 -21.29
N GLU A 250 -5.20 -7.93 -22.51
CA GLU A 250 -6.64 -8.00 -22.78
C GLU A 250 -7.26 -9.33 -22.31
N ARG A 251 -6.68 -10.46 -22.72
CA ARG A 251 -7.22 -11.81 -22.42
C ARG A 251 -6.64 -12.42 -21.15
N ASP A 252 -5.32 -12.39 -21.01
CA ASP A 252 -4.62 -13.04 -19.92
C ASP A 252 -3.76 -12.04 -19.11
N PRO A 253 -4.36 -11.23 -18.23
CA PRO A 253 -3.62 -10.27 -17.43
C PRO A 253 -2.79 -10.97 -16.35
N ARG A 254 -1.56 -10.50 -16.18
CA ARG A 254 -0.60 -11.05 -15.20
C ARG A 254 -0.84 -10.51 -13.79
N CYS A 255 -2.06 -10.63 -13.28
CA CYS A 255 -2.48 -10.03 -12.01
C CYS A 255 -1.72 -10.56 -10.80
N GLY A 256 -1.36 -11.85 -10.77
CA GLY A 256 -0.64 -12.46 -9.64
C GLY A 256 0.79 -11.95 -9.41
N THR A 257 1.38 -11.30 -10.41
CA THR A 257 2.70 -10.65 -10.31
C THR A 257 2.62 -9.15 -10.58
N CYS A 258 1.41 -8.58 -10.63
CA CYS A 258 1.22 -7.18 -10.96
C CYS A 258 1.52 -6.31 -9.73
N PRO A 259 2.46 -5.35 -9.80
CA PRO A 259 2.74 -4.47 -8.65
C PRO A 259 1.56 -3.58 -8.25
N LEU A 260 0.56 -3.42 -9.12
CA LEU A 260 -0.67 -2.67 -8.86
C LEU A 260 -1.79 -3.54 -8.29
N GLN A 261 -1.56 -4.84 -7.99
CA GLN A 261 -2.61 -5.78 -7.61
C GLN A 261 -3.50 -5.25 -6.47
N LEU A 262 -2.89 -4.72 -5.39
CA LEU A 262 -3.63 -4.19 -4.25
C LEU A 262 -4.37 -2.87 -4.57
N LEU A 263 -3.88 -2.09 -5.54
CA LEU A 263 -4.50 -0.85 -6.01
C LEU A 263 -5.55 -1.10 -7.12
N CYS A 264 -5.77 -2.34 -7.53
CA CYS A 264 -6.59 -2.70 -8.68
C CYS A 264 -7.73 -3.63 -8.26
N GLN A 265 -8.98 -3.22 -8.44
CA GLN A 265 -10.15 -4.04 -8.11
C GLN A 265 -10.11 -5.43 -8.77
N THR A 266 -9.83 -5.50 -10.07
CA THR A 266 -9.69 -6.80 -10.78
C THR A 266 -8.50 -7.60 -10.25
N GLY A 267 -7.41 -6.93 -9.86
CA GLY A 267 -6.23 -7.57 -9.29
C GLY A 267 -6.53 -8.25 -7.95
N ARG A 268 -7.26 -7.55 -7.08
CA ARG A 268 -7.74 -8.07 -5.79
C ARG A 268 -8.73 -9.22 -5.98
N GLU A 269 -9.71 -9.07 -6.87
CA GLU A 269 -10.68 -10.12 -7.19
C GLU A 269 -9.98 -11.41 -7.64
N ARG A 270 -9.00 -11.29 -8.54
CA ARG A 270 -8.23 -12.47 -8.98
C ARG A 270 -7.37 -13.05 -7.87
N ALA A 271 -6.87 -12.23 -6.94
CA ALA A 271 -6.16 -12.74 -5.76
C ALA A 271 -7.07 -13.62 -4.90
N ARG A 272 -8.34 -13.19 -4.72
CA ARG A 272 -9.38 -13.95 -4.02
C ARG A 272 -9.66 -15.29 -4.67
N VAL A 273 -9.98 -15.29 -5.96
CA VAL A 273 -10.27 -16.53 -6.71
C VAL A 273 -9.06 -17.49 -6.66
N MET A 274 -7.84 -16.97 -6.87
CA MET A 274 -6.63 -17.80 -6.79
C MET A 274 -6.36 -18.37 -5.39
N ALA A 275 -6.83 -17.71 -4.33
CA ALA A 275 -6.70 -18.21 -2.97
C ALA A 275 -7.77 -19.25 -2.62
N GLU A 276 -8.94 -19.20 -3.26
CA GLU A 276 -10.00 -20.21 -3.13
C GLU A 276 -9.62 -21.55 -3.75
N GLU A 277 -8.88 -21.54 -4.84
CA GLU A 277 -8.46 -22.75 -5.56
C GLU A 277 -7.31 -23.51 -4.88
N ARG A 278 -6.65 -22.92 -3.89
CA ARG A 278 -5.50 -23.52 -3.20
C ARG A 278 -5.94 -24.21 -1.92
N GLU A 279 -5.29 -25.32 -1.60
CA GLU A 279 -5.41 -25.93 -0.27
C GLU A 279 -4.69 -25.05 0.76
N HIS A 280 -5.39 -24.71 1.85
CA HIS A 280 -4.90 -23.84 2.91
C HIS A 280 -5.47 -24.29 4.25
N LEU A 281 -4.77 -23.92 5.33
CA LEU A 281 -5.30 -24.01 6.68
C LEU A 281 -6.17 -22.78 6.97
N SER A 282 -7.27 -22.96 7.68
CA SER A 282 -8.22 -21.89 7.99
C SER A 282 -7.78 -21.09 9.22
N LEU A 283 -7.78 -19.75 9.10
CA LEU A 283 -7.46 -18.82 10.17
C LEU A 283 -8.66 -17.93 10.50
N VAL A 284 -8.91 -17.73 11.79
CA VAL A 284 -9.82 -16.70 12.30
C VAL A 284 -9.01 -15.67 13.09
N ASP A 285 -9.08 -14.39 12.75
CA ASP A 285 -8.33 -13.31 13.41
C ASP A 285 -9.27 -12.31 14.10
N MET A 286 -9.38 -12.45 15.42
CA MET A 286 -10.18 -11.60 16.30
C MET A 286 -9.27 -10.51 16.87
N PHE A 287 -9.57 -9.23 16.65
CA PHE A 287 -8.65 -8.09 16.87
C PHE A 287 -7.55 -7.98 15.79
N CYS A 288 -7.92 -8.17 14.52
CA CYS A 288 -6.96 -8.26 13.42
C CYS A 288 -6.16 -6.98 13.17
N GLY A 289 -6.68 -5.82 13.63
CA GLY A 289 -6.06 -4.53 13.41
C GLY A 289 -5.72 -4.29 11.94
N ALA A 290 -4.50 -3.84 11.68
CA ALA A 290 -4.02 -3.63 10.32
C ALA A 290 -3.56 -4.92 9.61
N GLY A 291 -3.70 -6.10 10.24
CA GLY A 291 -3.42 -7.41 9.63
C GLY A 291 -2.02 -7.97 9.88
N GLY A 292 -1.27 -7.48 10.88
CA GLY A 292 0.10 -7.97 11.12
C GLY A 292 0.19 -9.47 11.45
N LEU A 293 -0.76 -9.96 12.25
CA LEU A 293 -0.85 -11.38 12.61
C LEU A 293 -1.35 -12.22 11.43
N SER A 294 -2.48 -11.82 10.83
CA SER A 294 -2.99 -12.37 9.56
C SER A 294 -1.93 -12.48 8.46
N GLU A 295 -1.13 -11.44 8.23
CA GLU A 295 -0.08 -11.44 7.19
C GLU A 295 1.01 -12.48 7.46
N GLY A 296 1.44 -12.64 8.72
CA GLY A 296 2.40 -13.69 9.06
C GLY A 296 1.83 -15.10 8.90
N PHE A 297 0.59 -15.32 9.32
CA PHE A 297 -0.08 -16.62 9.11
C PHE A 297 -0.33 -16.89 7.62
N ARG A 298 -0.66 -15.88 6.82
CA ARG A 298 -0.75 -15.99 5.36
C ARG A 298 0.58 -16.45 4.75
N GLN A 299 1.70 -15.90 5.22
CA GLN A 299 3.05 -16.34 4.81
C GLN A 299 3.38 -17.77 5.26
N ALA A 300 2.80 -18.23 6.38
CA ALA A 300 2.89 -19.61 6.85
C ALA A 300 1.96 -20.59 6.09
N GLY A 301 1.14 -20.09 5.16
CA GLY A 301 0.26 -20.89 4.31
C GLY A 301 -1.17 -21.08 4.84
N TYR A 302 -1.62 -20.18 5.72
CA TYR A 302 -3.01 -20.11 6.16
C TYR A 302 -3.80 -19.16 5.26
N ARG A 303 -5.12 -19.31 5.25
CA ARG A 303 -6.07 -18.34 4.70
C ARG A 303 -7.00 -17.86 5.80
N THR A 304 -7.10 -16.56 5.95
CA THR A 304 -8.08 -15.99 6.87
C THR A 304 -9.49 -16.14 6.31
N VAL A 305 -10.38 -16.73 7.11
CA VAL A 305 -11.79 -16.97 6.77
C VAL A 305 -12.74 -16.07 7.56
N LEU A 306 -12.25 -15.41 8.61
CA LEU A 306 -12.97 -14.38 9.37
C LEU A 306 -11.95 -13.44 10.02
N ALA A 307 -12.13 -12.13 9.84
CA ALA A 307 -11.29 -11.09 10.42
C ALA A 307 -12.17 -10.02 11.07
N VAL A 308 -11.88 -9.68 12.33
CA VAL A 308 -12.72 -8.78 13.13
C VAL A 308 -11.87 -7.71 13.81
N ASP A 309 -12.24 -6.44 13.65
CA ASP A 309 -11.70 -5.33 14.45
C ASP A 309 -12.70 -4.18 14.52
N ALA A 310 -12.71 -3.45 15.64
CA ALA A 310 -13.60 -2.31 15.84
C ALA A 310 -13.06 -0.98 15.26
N ASP A 311 -11.76 -0.87 14.94
CA ASP A 311 -11.17 0.35 14.36
C ASP A 311 -11.35 0.37 12.84
N GLU A 312 -12.22 1.27 12.38
CA GLU A 312 -12.53 1.43 10.96
C GLU A 312 -11.30 1.72 10.09
N HIS A 313 -10.31 2.48 10.58
CA HIS A 313 -9.09 2.76 9.80
C HIS A 313 -8.23 1.50 9.66
N ALA A 314 -8.15 0.70 10.72
CA ALA A 314 -7.46 -0.58 10.68
C ALA A 314 -8.13 -1.55 9.70
N MET A 315 -9.47 -1.65 9.72
CA MET A 315 -10.22 -2.49 8.78
C MET A 315 -10.14 -2.01 7.33
N ARG A 316 -10.05 -0.70 7.07
CA ARG A 316 -9.76 -0.16 5.72
C ARG A 316 -8.37 -0.59 5.23
N THR A 317 -7.37 -0.54 6.10
CA THR A 317 -6.02 -1.07 5.81
C THR A 317 -6.06 -2.57 5.57
N TYR A 318 -6.75 -3.34 6.41
CA TYR A 318 -6.88 -4.78 6.29
C TYR A 318 -7.46 -5.19 4.93
N ARG A 319 -8.60 -4.62 4.53
CA ARG A 319 -9.28 -4.86 3.24
C ARG A 319 -8.36 -4.68 2.03
N LEU A 320 -7.46 -3.70 2.06
CA LEU A 320 -6.57 -3.42 0.94
C LEU A 320 -5.44 -4.45 0.81
N ASN A 321 -4.98 -5.02 1.93
CA ASN A 321 -3.81 -5.91 1.96
C ASN A 321 -4.17 -7.39 1.99
N HIS A 322 -5.41 -7.72 2.37
CA HIS A 322 -5.92 -9.09 2.45
C HIS A 322 -7.05 -9.34 1.43
N PRO A 323 -6.83 -9.12 0.12
CA PRO A 323 -7.87 -9.34 -0.89
C PRO A 323 -8.29 -10.81 -1.02
N GLU A 324 -7.51 -11.74 -0.47
CA GLU A 324 -7.83 -13.18 -0.41
C GLU A 324 -8.98 -13.54 0.54
N VAL A 325 -9.30 -12.63 1.46
CA VAL A 325 -10.36 -12.79 2.45
C VAL A 325 -11.65 -12.21 1.87
N ASP A 326 -12.77 -12.89 2.08
CA ASP A 326 -14.06 -12.37 1.63
C ASP A 326 -14.41 -11.09 2.40
N GLU A 327 -14.87 -10.06 1.70
CA GLU A 327 -15.28 -8.80 2.32
C GLU A 327 -16.45 -9.00 3.29
N ALA A 328 -17.34 -9.97 3.01
CA ALA A 328 -18.42 -10.36 3.93
C ALA A 328 -17.89 -10.96 5.24
N ALA A 329 -16.67 -11.50 5.23
CA ALA A 329 -16.00 -12.06 6.40
C ALA A 329 -15.06 -11.06 7.10
N MET A 330 -15.05 -9.79 6.69
CA MET A 330 -14.27 -8.72 7.31
C MET A 330 -15.18 -7.80 8.14
N LEU A 331 -15.40 -8.17 9.39
CA LEU A 331 -16.36 -7.50 10.27
C LEU A 331 -15.72 -6.31 10.99
N CYS A 332 -16.18 -5.11 10.66
CA CYS A 332 -15.80 -3.89 11.38
C CYS A 332 -16.73 -3.69 12.59
N ARG A 333 -16.60 -4.55 13.60
CA ARG A 333 -17.52 -4.62 14.75
C ARG A 333 -16.74 -4.81 16.06
N ASP A 334 -17.37 -4.42 17.16
CA ASP A 334 -16.94 -4.82 18.50
C ASP A 334 -17.28 -6.30 18.70
N ILE A 335 -16.38 -7.08 19.29
CA ILE A 335 -16.54 -8.52 19.48
C ILE A 335 -17.58 -8.86 20.57
N ARG A 336 -17.91 -7.91 21.45
CA ARG A 336 -18.84 -8.15 22.57
C ARG A 336 -20.19 -8.64 22.06
N GLY A 337 -20.62 -9.79 22.59
CA GLY A 337 -21.89 -10.43 22.22
C GLY A 337 -21.80 -11.39 21.02
N PHE A 338 -20.62 -11.60 20.44
CA PHE A 338 -20.46 -12.53 19.30
C PHE A 338 -20.85 -13.97 19.66
N ARG A 339 -20.71 -14.38 20.92
CA ARG A 339 -21.18 -15.68 21.40
C ARG A 339 -22.69 -15.85 21.22
N ASP A 340 -23.47 -14.79 21.51
CA ASP A 340 -24.92 -14.79 21.34
C ASP A 340 -25.33 -14.76 19.85
N GLU A 341 -24.41 -14.32 18.98
CA GLU A 341 -24.56 -14.29 17.52
C GLU A 341 -23.91 -15.51 16.84
N ALA A 342 -23.73 -16.62 17.56
CA ALA A 342 -23.04 -17.82 17.08
C ALA A 342 -23.54 -18.32 15.71
N GLU A 343 -24.84 -18.24 15.43
CA GLU A 343 -25.39 -18.65 14.13
C GLU A 343 -24.89 -17.76 12.97
N GLU A 344 -24.80 -16.45 13.17
CA GLU A 344 -24.27 -15.50 12.18
C GLU A 344 -22.78 -15.77 11.94
N ILE A 345 -22.01 -15.92 13.03
CA ILE A 345 -20.57 -16.17 12.93
C ILE A 345 -20.29 -17.52 12.24
N ARG A 346 -21.03 -18.58 12.60
CA ARG A 346 -20.95 -19.90 11.93
C ARG A 346 -21.35 -19.81 10.46
N ALA A 347 -22.36 -19.03 10.10
CA ALA A 347 -22.77 -18.85 8.71
C ALA A 347 -21.67 -18.20 7.85
N ILE A 348 -20.88 -17.29 8.42
CA ILE A 348 -19.76 -16.65 7.71
C ILE A 348 -18.63 -17.65 7.46
N VAL A 349 -18.21 -18.40 8.49
CA VAL A 349 -17.12 -19.37 8.35
C VAL A 349 -17.54 -20.64 7.57
N GLY A 350 -18.84 -20.94 7.55
CA GLY A 350 -19.44 -22.14 6.97
C GLY A 350 -19.13 -23.40 7.77
N ASP A 351 -19.30 -24.56 7.15
CA ASP A 351 -19.05 -25.89 7.77
C ASP A 351 -17.55 -26.23 7.90
N ARG A 352 -16.67 -25.24 7.84
CA ARG A 352 -15.21 -25.43 7.84
C ARG A 352 -14.73 -25.72 9.26
N GLN A 353 -13.89 -26.73 9.41
CA GLN A 353 -13.09 -26.87 10.61
C GLN A 353 -12.06 -25.73 10.64
N ILE A 354 -12.08 -24.93 11.70
CA ILE A 354 -11.09 -23.86 11.88
C ILE A 354 -9.80 -24.49 12.41
N ASP A 355 -8.67 -24.24 11.74
CA ASP A 355 -7.38 -24.75 12.20
C ASP A 355 -6.83 -23.88 13.33
N VAL A 356 -6.83 -22.56 13.15
CA VAL A 356 -6.30 -21.64 14.16
C VAL A 356 -7.20 -20.42 14.34
N LEU A 357 -7.51 -20.10 15.58
CA LEU A 357 -8.06 -18.81 16.00
C LEU A 357 -6.95 -17.98 16.64
N VAL A 358 -6.80 -16.73 16.24
CA VAL A 358 -5.79 -15.82 16.78
C VAL A 358 -6.42 -14.54 17.30
N GLY A 359 -5.81 -13.92 18.29
CA GLY A 359 -6.22 -12.58 18.71
C GLY A 359 -5.32 -11.90 19.75
N GLY A 360 -5.24 -10.58 19.66
CA GLY A 360 -4.49 -9.72 20.58
C GLY A 360 -5.40 -8.79 21.37
N PRO A 361 -6.14 -9.28 22.37
CA PRO A 361 -7.11 -8.47 23.11
C PRO A 361 -6.41 -7.26 23.80
N PRO A 362 -7.01 -6.06 23.72
CA PRO A 362 -6.33 -4.84 24.13
C PRO A 362 -6.15 -4.77 25.65
N CYS A 363 -4.90 -4.72 26.10
CA CYS A 363 -4.57 -4.67 27.54
C CYS A 363 -4.11 -3.29 28.04
N GLN A 364 -4.71 -2.23 27.50
CA GLN A 364 -4.25 -0.84 27.74
C GLN A 364 -4.35 -0.41 29.21
N GLY A 365 -5.30 -0.97 29.97
CA GLY A 365 -5.47 -0.70 31.41
C GLY A 365 -4.30 -1.18 32.29
N PHE A 366 -3.42 -2.02 31.75
CA PHE A 366 -2.41 -2.80 32.47
C PHE A 366 -0.96 -2.53 32.05
N SER A 367 -0.74 -1.82 30.95
CA SER A 367 0.61 -1.50 30.48
C SER A 367 1.39 -0.62 31.48
N ARG A 368 2.73 -0.74 31.54
CA ARG A 368 3.59 0.14 32.37
C ARG A 368 3.34 1.64 32.14
N ALA A 369 2.98 2.03 30.92
CA ALA A 369 2.60 3.40 30.59
C ALA A 369 1.22 3.79 31.14
N GLY A 370 0.23 2.89 31.06
CA GLY A 370 -1.08 3.05 31.68
C GLY A 370 -1.02 3.11 33.20
N LEU A 371 -0.21 2.24 33.83
CA LEU A 371 0.04 2.25 35.28
C LEU A 371 0.73 3.55 35.74
N ARG A 372 1.70 4.07 34.98
CA ARG A 372 2.33 5.38 35.26
C ARG A 372 1.36 6.55 35.11
N ALA A 373 0.51 6.55 34.09
CA ALA A 373 -0.50 7.59 33.89
C ALA A 373 -1.53 7.60 35.04
N LYS A 374 -1.90 6.42 35.56
CA LYS A 374 -2.80 6.28 36.72
C LYS A 374 -2.14 6.70 38.04
N ALA A 375 -0.84 6.40 38.21
CA ALA A 375 -0.07 6.80 39.40
C ALA A 375 0.10 8.32 39.54
N ALA A 376 0.15 9.07 38.43
CA ALA A 376 0.26 10.53 38.44
C ALA A 376 -1.03 11.26 38.91
N HIS A 377 -2.17 10.56 39.00
CA HIS A 377 -3.48 11.16 39.28
C HIS A 377 -4.21 10.58 40.51
N GLY A 378 -3.53 9.82 41.37
CA GLY A 378 -4.05 9.45 42.71
C GLY A 378 -5.34 8.62 42.72
N ALA A 379 -5.60 7.80 41.69
CA ALA A 379 -6.81 6.98 41.53
C ALA A 379 -6.47 5.46 41.46
N PRO A 380 -7.43 4.56 41.75
CA PRO A 380 -7.26 3.31 42.52
C PRO A 380 -6.49 2.15 41.83
N GLN A 381 -6.22 1.10 42.62
CA GLN A 381 -5.79 -0.25 42.19
C GLN A 381 -6.57 -0.71 40.95
N ALA A 382 -5.96 -1.55 40.11
CA ALA A 382 -6.52 -2.01 38.84
C ALA A 382 -7.94 -2.61 39.00
N THR A 383 -8.98 -1.80 38.77
CA THR A 383 -10.36 -2.26 38.67
C THR A 383 -11.09 -1.55 37.51
N ASP A 384 -11.92 -2.31 36.81
CA ASP A 384 -12.92 -1.95 35.77
C ASP A 384 -12.47 -1.06 34.60
N ASP A 385 -11.57 -1.56 33.76
CA ASP A 385 -11.61 -1.18 32.35
C ASP A 385 -12.21 -2.38 31.61
N ASP A 386 -13.42 -2.24 31.07
CA ASP A 386 -14.15 -3.32 30.37
C ASP A 386 -13.29 -4.00 29.30
N ARG A 387 -12.32 -3.27 28.72
CA ARG A 387 -11.38 -3.79 27.72
C ARG A 387 -10.50 -4.92 28.24
N ASN A 388 -10.27 -4.96 29.55
CA ASN A 388 -9.50 -6.00 30.21
C ASN A 388 -10.24 -7.35 30.28
N HIS A 389 -11.55 -7.36 29.99
CA HIS A 389 -12.38 -8.57 29.92
C HIS A 389 -12.57 -9.07 28.49
N LEU A 390 -12.12 -8.34 27.47
CA LEU A 390 -12.27 -8.74 26.05
C LEU A 390 -11.54 -10.04 25.68
N TYR A 391 -10.63 -10.54 26.52
CA TYR A 391 -10.07 -11.88 26.33
C TYR A 391 -11.11 -12.98 26.58
N GLN A 392 -12.13 -12.72 27.40
CA GLN A 392 -13.23 -13.67 27.67
C GLN A 392 -14.07 -13.84 26.42
N GLU A 393 -14.41 -12.76 25.73
CA GLU A 393 -15.11 -12.83 24.43
C GLU A 393 -14.34 -13.70 23.41
N LEU A 394 -13.00 -13.66 23.44
CA LEU A 394 -12.17 -14.51 22.59
C LEU A 394 -12.24 -15.99 22.97
N VAL A 395 -12.24 -16.28 24.27
CA VAL A 395 -12.32 -17.65 24.80
C VAL A 395 -13.72 -18.23 24.63
N ASP A 396 -14.76 -17.43 24.80
CA ASP A 396 -16.15 -17.82 24.59
C ASP A 396 -16.40 -18.30 23.15
N LEU A 397 -15.70 -17.70 22.18
CA LEU A 397 -15.73 -18.15 20.79
C LEU A 397 -15.09 -19.52 20.57
N LEU A 398 -14.33 -20.07 21.51
CA LEU A 398 -13.82 -21.44 21.39
C LEU A 398 -14.95 -22.48 21.43
N GLU A 399 -16.03 -22.22 22.16
CA GLU A 399 -17.22 -23.08 22.17
C GLU A 399 -18.05 -22.94 20.87
N VAL A 400 -17.93 -21.79 20.20
CA VAL A 400 -18.65 -21.50 18.96
C VAL A 400 -17.92 -22.04 17.74
N LEU A 401 -16.63 -21.73 17.61
CA LEU A 401 -15.84 -21.99 16.41
C LEU A 401 -15.06 -23.30 16.48
N GLU A 402 -14.87 -23.82 17.68
CA GLU A 402 -14.13 -25.05 17.96
C GLU A 402 -12.81 -25.21 17.20
N PRO A 403 -11.94 -24.17 17.16
CA PRO A 403 -10.71 -24.23 16.39
C PRO A 403 -9.77 -25.31 16.93
N ARG A 404 -8.94 -25.92 16.07
CA ARG A 404 -7.94 -26.92 16.51
C ARG A 404 -6.89 -26.31 17.43
N ALA A 405 -6.53 -25.05 17.21
CA ALA A 405 -5.66 -24.28 18.09
C ALA A 405 -6.11 -22.82 18.29
N ILE A 406 -5.69 -22.22 19.39
CA ILE A 406 -5.83 -20.79 19.68
C ILE A 406 -4.47 -20.16 19.98
N VAL A 407 -4.23 -18.96 19.47
CA VAL A 407 -3.08 -18.11 19.82
C VAL A 407 -3.58 -16.77 20.37
N MET A 408 -3.27 -16.49 21.64
CA MET A 408 -3.55 -15.21 22.25
C MET A 408 -2.23 -14.42 22.44
N GLU A 409 -2.09 -13.29 21.73
CA GLU A 409 -0.93 -12.41 21.86
C GLU A 409 -1.14 -11.36 22.95
N ASN A 410 -0.10 -11.07 23.72
CA ASN A 410 -0.12 -9.99 24.69
C ASN A 410 1.26 -9.43 25.06
N VAL A 411 1.26 -8.31 25.81
CA VAL A 411 2.48 -7.68 26.32
C VAL A 411 3.07 -8.42 27.52
N PRO A 412 4.42 -8.42 27.72
CA PRO A 412 5.07 -9.19 28.78
C PRO A 412 4.58 -8.86 30.21
N GLY A 413 4.37 -7.57 30.49
CA GLY A 413 3.98 -7.06 31.82
C GLY A 413 2.60 -7.50 32.30
N MET A 414 1.81 -8.19 31.48
CA MET A 414 0.51 -8.75 31.88
C MET A 414 0.63 -9.88 32.91
N ALA A 415 1.78 -10.56 32.99
CA ALA A 415 1.99 -11.61 33.98
C ALA A 415 2.04 -11.08 35.43
N GLU A 416 2.37 -9.79 35.61
CA GLU A 416 2.50 -9.16 36.92
C GLU A 416 1.16 -8.60 37.43
N VAL A 417 0.17 -8.48 36.55
CA VAL A 417 -1.16 -7.97 36.90
C VAL A 417 -1.98 -9.07 37.55
N ARG A 418 -2.48 -8.79 38.74
CA ARG A 418 -3.34 -9.68 39.52
C ARG A 418 -4.76 -9.14 39.64
N TYR A 419 -5.73 -10.02 39.50
CA TYR A 419 -7.13 -9.76 39.84
C TYR A 419 -7.32 -9.73 41.37
N ALA A 420 -8.51 -9.34 41.80
CA ALA A 420 -8.86 -9.25 43.23
C ALA A 420 -8.75 -10.59 43.96
N ASP A 421 -8.93 -11.71 43.24
CA ASP A 421 -8.78 -13.08 43.76
C ASP A 421 -7.32 -13.57 43.80
N GLY A 422 -6.36 -12.73 43.37
CA GLY A 422 -4.93 -13.03 43.35
C GLY A 422 -4.43 -13.75 42.09
N THR A 423 -5.32 -14.20 41.19
CA THR A 423 -4.96 -14.83 39.92
C THR A 423 -4.38 -13.82 38.94
N THR A 424 -3.48 -14.25 38.06
CA THR A 424 -2.98 -13.41 36.97
C THR A 424 -3.86 -13.53 35.72
N PHE A 425 -3.77 -12.54 34.83
CA PHE A 425 -4.41 -12.61 33.50
C PHE A 425 -4.10 -13.91 32.76
N VAL A 426 -2.83 -14.33 32.79
CA VAL A 426 -2.37 -15.54 32.10
C VAL A 426 -3.05 -16.79 32.69
N GLN A 427 -3.10 -16.87 34.02
CA GLN A 427 -3.77 -17.99 34.72
C GLN A 427 -5.26 -18.03 34.43
N ALA A 428 -5.94 -16.88 34.45
CA ALA A 428 -7.36 -16.79 34.15
C ALA A 428 -7.67 -17.21 32.70
N ALA A 429 -6.89 -16.70 31.72
CA ALA A 429 -7.04 -17.07 30.32
C ALA A 429 -6.79 -18.57 30.08
N GLN A 430 -5.72 -19.14 30.64
CA GLN A 430 -5.43 -20.58 30.52
C GLN A 430 -6.51 -21.44 31.18
N SER A 431 -7.02 -21.03 32.34
CA SER A 431 -8.11 -21.77 33.02
C SER A 431 -9.39 -21.77 32.20
N ALA A 432 -9.74 -20.63 31.58
CA ALA A 432 -10.90 -20.52 30.72
C ALA A 432 -10.75 -21.35 29.43
N MET A 433 -9.56 -21.34 28.81
CA MET A 433 -9.26 -22.21 27.66
C MET A 433 -9.33 -23.70 28.01
N HIS A 434 -8.82 -24.09 29.19
CA HIS A 434 -8.88 -25.47 29.66
C HIS A 434 -10.33 -25.92 29.93
N ALA A 435 -11.17 -25.04 30.50
CA ALA A 435 -12.59 -25.30 30.64
C ALA A 435 -13.31 -25.52 29.29
N ALA A 436 -12.83 -24.86 28.23
CA ALA A 436 -13.30 -25.07 26.85
C ALA A 436 -12.65 -26.28 26.13
N GLY A 437 -11.85 -27.10 26.82
CA GLY A 437 -11.26 -28.33 26.29
C GLY A 437 -9.89 -28.16 25.61
N TYR A 438 -9.14 -27.11 25.93
CA TYR A 438 -7.81 -26.86 25.36
C TYR A 438 -6.70 -27.10 26.38
N GLU A 439 -5.69 -27.86 25.98
CA GLU A 439 -4.41 -27.89 26.67
C GLU A 439 -3.61 -26.65 26.29
N THR A 440 -2.93 -26.02 27.25
CA THR A 440 -2.27 -24.72 27.02
C THR A 440 -0.80 -24.68 27.40
N CYS A 441 -0.04 -23.85 26.69
CA CYS A 441 1.31 -23.44 27.06
C CYS A 441 1.46 -21.92 26.93
N THR A 442 2.59 -21.38 27.39
CA THR A 442 2.90 -19.95 27.26
C THR A 442 4.36 -19.77 26.85
N TRP A 443 4.57 -18.96 25.82
CA TRP A 443 5.90 -18.58 25.35
C TRP A 443 6.19 -17.10 25.62
N LEU A 444 7.47 -16.78 25.80
CA LEU A 444 7.97 -15.42 25.82
C LEU A 444 8.92 -15.23 24.63
N LEU A 445 8.46 -14.52 23.60
CA LEU A 445 9.14 -14.43 22.31
C LEU A 445 9.71 -13.03 22.10
N ASN A 446 10.97 -12.93 21.67
CA ASN A 446 11.55 -11.69 21.17
C ASN A 446 11.51 -11.67 19.64
N ALA A 447 10.83 -10.70 19.04
CA ALA A 447 10.72 -10.55 17.59
C ALA A 447 12.10 -10.52 16.89
N ALA A 448 13.14 -9.99 17.55
CA ALA A 448 14.49 -9.97 17.02
C ALA A 448 15.07 -11.36 16.73
N ALA A 449 14.64 -12.39 17.49
CA ALA A 449 15.04 -13.78 17.27
C ALA A 449 14.45 -14.36 15.97
N TYR A 450 13.43 -13.71 15.40
CA TYR A 450 12.69 -14.11 14.20
C TYR A 450 13.00 -13.21 12.99
N GLY A 451 14.12 -12.48 13.03
CA GLY A 451 14.57 -11.64 11.91
C GLY A 451 13.97 -10.23 11.87
N VAL A 452 13.18 -9.84 12.86
CA VAL A 452 12.63 -8.47 12.96
C VAL A 452 13.70 -7.54 13.51
N ALA A 453 13.89 -6.36 12.92
CA ALA A 453 14.91 -5.40 13.37
C ALA A 453 14.48 -4.60 14.62
N GLN A 454 13.90 -5.29 15.61
CA GLN A 454 13.27 -4.67 16.78
C GLN A 454 13.37 -5.58 18.02
N ASP A 455 13.88 -5.04 19.14
CA ASP A 455 13.76 -5.64 20.47
C ASP A 455 12.31 -5.45 20.96
N ARG A 456 11.47 -6.44 20.65
CA ARG A 456 10.03 -6.47 20.97
C ARG A 456 9.68 -7.82 21.54
N ILE A 457 9.47 -7.86 22.85
CA ILE A 457 9.06 -9.08 23.53
C ILE A 457 7.54 -9.16 23.61
N ARG A 458 7.00 -10.36 23.37
CA ARG A 458 5.58 -10.69 23.50
C ARG A 458 5.38 -11.99 24.24
N ARG A 459 4.31 -12.03 25.01
CA ARG A 459 3.81 -13.24 25.66
C ARG A 459 2.75 -13.84 24.76
N ILE A 460 2.93 -15.10 24.41
CA ILE A 460 2.04 -15.84 23.51
C ILE A 460 1.45 -16.99 24.30
N ILE A 461 0.14 -17.00 24.49
CA ILE A 461 -0.57 -18.15 25.09
C ILE A 461 -1.10 -18.98 23.93
N VAL A 462 -0.79 -20.27 23.93
CA VAL A 462 -1.25 -21.20 22.91
C VAL A 462 -2.13 -22.24 23.57
N GLY A 463 -3.28 -22.53 22.96
CA GLY A 463 -4.14 -23.63 23.32
C GLY A 463 -4.29 -24.60 22.15
N VAL A 464 -4.33 -25.90 22.41
CA VAL A 464 -4.60 -26.96 21.43
C VAL A 464 -5.76 -27.82 21.91
N ARG A 465 -6.72 -28.08 21.04
CA ARG A 465 -7.86 -28.98 21.31
C ARG A 465 -7.48 -30.40 20.95
N GLY A 466 -7.88 -31.37 21.78
CA GLY A 466 -7.73 -32.80 21.46
C GLY A 466 -6.32 -33.37 21.62
N GLY A 467 -5.33 -32.58 22.04
CA GLY A 467 -3.97 -33.05 22.23
C GLY A 467 -3.11 -32.07 23.03
N PRO A 468 -1.86 -32.43 23.37
CA PRO A 468 -0.97 -31.58 24.14
C PRO A 468 -0.59 -30.32 23.36
N ALA A 469 -0.48 -29.19 24.07
CA ALA A 469 0.09 -27.96 23.51
C ALA A 469 1.62 -28.09 23.28
N PRO A 470 2.17 -27.43 22.24
CA PRO A 470 3.61 -27.42 21.99
C PRO A 470 4.35 -26.64 23.10
N THR A 471 4.98 -27.33 24.03
CA THR A 471 5.66 -26.68 25.17
C THR A 471 6.85 -25.84 24.75
N GLU A 472 7.58 -26.30 23.73
CA GLU A 472 8.70 -25.57 23.15
C GLU A 472 8.22 -24.45 22.23
N PRO A 473 8.83 -23.25 22.27
CA PRO A 473 8.49 -22.18 21.36
C PRO A 473 8.99 -22.45 19.92
N PRO A 474 8.51 -21.68 18.93
CA PRO A 474 9.08 -21.70 17.59
C PRO A 474 10.59 -21.45 17.64
N PRO A 475 11.42 -22.27 16.97
CA PRO A 475 12.88 -22.15 17.05
C PRO A 475 13.34 -20.80 16.50
N PRO A 476 14.29 -20.13 17.17
CA PRO A 476 14.84 -18.86 16.72
C PRO A 476 15.65 -19.03 15.44
N VAL A 477 15.68 -18.00 14.59
CA VAL A 477 16.50 -17.95 13.37
C VAL A 477 17.63 -16.93 13.47
N ARG A 478 17.66 -16.12 14.53
CA ARG A 478 18.70 -15.12 14.83
C ARG A 478 19.09 -15.18 16.29
N ARG A 479 20.37 -14.87 16.56
CA ARG A 479 20.88 -14.59 17.89
C ARG A 479 20.44 -13.19 18.34
N ALA A 480 19.45 -13.13 19.21
CA ALA A 480 18.92 -11.88 19.75
C ALA A 480 19.10 -11.82 21.27
N MET A 481 19.88 -10.86 21.75
CA MET A 481 19.94 -10.51 23.17
C MET A 481 18.95 -9.37 23.43
N SER A 482 17.96 -9.57 24.32
CA SER A 482 17.11 -8.45 24.74
C SER A 482 17.96 -7.42 25.49
N THR A 483 17.88 -6.17 25.08
CA THR A 483 18.59 -5.06 25.71
C THR A 483 17.87 -4.51 26.95
N SER A 484 16.61 -4.92 27.15
CA SER A 484 15.67 -4.21 28.02
C SER A 484 15.03 -5.06 29.13
N HIS A 485 14.91 -6.38 28.94
CA HIS A 485 14.07 -7.20 29.83
C HIS A 485 14.79 -8.25 30.68
N ARG A 486 16.09 -8.53 30.46
CA ARG A 486 16.91 -9.44 31.33
C ARG A 486 16.26 -10.81 31.66
N GLU A 487 15.30 -11.27 30.88
CA GLU A 487 14.60 -12.56 31.05
C GLU A 487 14.87 -13.49 29.86
N ASP A 488 14.70 -14.80 30.08
CA ASP A 488 14.96 -15.95 29.20
C ASP A 488 14.30 -15.86 27.81
N THR A 489 14.77 -14.93 27.01
CA THR A 489 14.56 -14.84 25.56
C THR A 489 15.88 -15.15 24.82
N ARG A 490 16.87 -15.67 25.55
CA ARG A 490 18.21 -15.95 25.06
C ARG A 490 18.19 -17.13 24.10
N SER A 491 18.28 -16.80 22.82
CA SER A 491 18.84 -17.70 21.83
C SER A 491 20.38 -17.58 21.91
N ASP A 492 21.00 -18.26 22.88
CA ASP A 492 22.48 -18.25 23.04
C ASP A 492 23.19 -19.19 22.04
N ASP A 493 22.47 -19.72 21.04
CA ASP A 493 23.07 -20.53 19.98
C ASP A 493 24.01 -19.66 19.11
N MET A 494 25.31 -19.88 19.30
CA MET A 494 26.38 -19.18 18.60
C MET A 494 26.45 -19.53 17.11
N ASN A 495 25.72 -20.55 16.64
CA ASN A 495 25.62 -20.89 15.22
C ASN A 495 24.61 -20.03 14.46
N LEU A 496 23.73 -19.29 15.15
CA LEU A 496 22.75 -18.43 14.51
C LEU A 496 23.35 -17.06 14.15
N PRO A 497 22.97 -16.46 13.01
CA PRO A 497 23.42 -15.12 12.63
C PRO A 497 22.87 -14.07 13.59
N GLU A 498 23.58 -12.94 13.72
CA GLU A 498 23.18 -11.84 14.62
C GLU A 498 21.80 -11.25 14.27
N ALA A 499 21.12 -10.69 15.27
CA ALA A 499 19.88 -9.96 15.08
C ALA A 499 20.02 -8.82 14.06
N VAL A 500 18.99 -8.63 13.23
CA VAL A 500 18.96 -7.57 12.22
C VAL A 500 19.02 -6.21 12.90
N THR A 501 19.98 -5.38 12.50
CA THR A 501 20.15 -4.03 13.00
C THR A 501 19.15 -3.06 12.35
N LEU A 502 18.91 -1.92 13.00
CA LEU A 502 18.04 -0.89 12.46
C LEU A 502 18.51 -0.40 11.08
N LEU A 503 19.81 -0.13 10.89
CA LEU A 503 20.29 0.37 9.60
C LEU A 503 20.36 -0.70 8.51
N GLU A 504 20.51 -1.98 8.83
CA GLU A 504 20.31 -3.05 7.84
C GLU A 504 18.86 -3.10 7.34
N CYS A 505 17.89 -2.72 8.18
CA CYS A 505 16.47 -2.75 7.85
C CYS A 505 15.99 -1.53 7.06
N ILE A 506 16.47 -0.33 7.40
CA ILE A 506 15.98 0.92 6.80
C ILE A 506 17.02 1.72 6.00
N GLY A 507 18.30 1.34 6.06
CA GLY A 507 19.41 2.13 5.50
C GLY A 507 19.46 2.18 3.97
N ASP A 508 18.76 1.29 3.28
CA ASP A 508 18.59 1.25 1.82
C ASP A 508 17.42 2.11 1.32
N LEU A 509 16.59 2.65 2.22
CA LEU A 509 15.48 3.52 1.83
C LEU A 509 16.00 4.88 1.31
N PRO A 510 15.30 5.51 0.33
CA PRO A 510 15.65 6.83 -0.16
C PRO A 510 15.77 7.86 0.97
N THR A 511 16.83 8.67 0.97
CA THR A 511 17.00 9.71 1.99
C THR A 511 16.00 10.84 1.81
N LEU A 512 15.51 11.41 2.92
CA LEU A 512 14.56 12.53 2.89
C LEU A 512 14.65 13.39 4.15
N GLY A 513 14.35 14.68 4.02
CA GLY A 513 14.28 15.63 5.13
C GLY A 513 12.97 15.57 5.92
N ALA A 514 12.87 16.35 6.98
CA ALA A 514 11.60 16.58 7.67
C ALA A 514 10.56 17.12 6.69
N ALA A 515 9.31 16.68 6.82
CA ALA A 515 8.21 17.13 5.99
C ALA A 515 8.38 16.83 4.46
N GLN A 516 9.24 15.87 4.11
CA GLN A 516 9.48 15.42 2.72
C GLN A 516 9.05 13.97 2.51
N GLY A 517 9.04 13.53 1.25
CA GLY A 517 8.77 12.16 0.83
C GLY A 517 7.57 12.05 -0.11
N VAL A 518 7.27 10.82 -0.52
CA VAL A 518 6.15 10.50 -1.41
C VAL A 518 5.40 9.28 -0.89
N ASN A 519 4.08 9.28 -1.05
CA ASN A 519 3.24 8.18 -0.57
C ASN A 519 3.45 6.88 -1.35
N ILE A 520 3.81 6.96 -2.63
CA ILE A 520 4.14 5.82 -3.48
C ILE A 520 5.38 6.18 -4.30
N ALA A 521 6.37 5.28 -4.31
CA ALA A 521 7.58 5.37 -5.12
C ALA A 521 7.91 4.01 -5.74
N GLY A 522 8.74 4.01 -6.78
CA GLY A 522 9.32 2.80 -7.34
C GLY A 522 10.51 2.38 -6.50
N PHE A 523 10.58 1.10 -6.12
CA PHE A 523 11.68 0.59 -5.32
C PHE A 523 11.91 -0.89 -5.58
N ARG A 524 13.14 -1.26 -5.94
CA ARG A 524 13.56 -2.66 -6.22
C ARG A 524 12.62 -3.41 -7.16
N GLY A 525 12.11 -2.75 -8.20
CA GLY A 525 11.18 -3.35 -9.17
C GLY A 525 9.73 -3.49 -8.69
N GLY A 526 9.39 -2.98 -7.49
CA GLY A 526 8.04 -2.92 -6.95
C GLY A 526 7.67 -1.51 -6.46
N LEU A 527 6.64 -1.44 -5.61
CA LEU A 527 6.19 -0.20 -4.98
C LEU A 527 6.70 -0.09 -3.53
N LEU A 528 7.18 1.10 -3.18
CA LEU A 528 7.44 1.53 -1.82
C LEU A 528 6.33 2.49 -1.39
N THR A 529 5.62 2.17 -0.31
CA THR A 529 4.47 2.97 0.13
C THR A 529 4.72 3.63 1.48
N GLY A 530 4.14 4.79 1.73
CA GLY A 530 4.17 5.46 3.05
C GLY A 530 5.53 5.98 3.52
N HIS A 531 6.49 6.17 2.62
CA HIS A 531 7.79 6.75 2.95
C HIS A 531 7.75 8.28 2.91
N VAL A 532 7.02 8.83 3.89
CA VAL A 532 6.81 10.27 4.07
C VAL A 532 7.14 10.66 5.49
N SER A 533 7.94 11.70 5.65
CA SER A 533 8.27 12.28 6.95
C SER A 533 7.25 13.34 7.35
N ARG A 534 6.90 13.34 8.64
CA ARG A 534 6.10 14.39 9.25
C ARG A 534 6.88 15.69 9.36
N TYR A 535 6.16 16.78 9.57
CA TYR A 535 6.77 18.05 9.97
C TYR A 535 7.38 17.95 11.38
N ASN A 536 8.56 18.55 11.55
CA ASN A 536 9.20 18.79 12.84
C ASN A 536 9.54 20.29 12.91
N ASN A 537 9.26 20.93 14.05
CA ASN A 537 9.55 22.36 14.22
C ASN A 537 11.06 22.60 14.37
N ALA A 538 11.49 23.86 14.22
CA ALA A 538 12.91 24.22 14.24
C ALA A 538 13.61 23.84 15.56
N GLU A 539 12.93 23.97 16.69
CA GLU A 539 13.48 23.66 18.02
C GLU A 539 13.65 22.15 18.23
N ASP A 540 12.72 21.32 17.74
CA ASP A 540 12.86 19.87 17.73
C ASP A 540 14.03 19.44 16.84
N LEU A 541 14.18 20.08 15.67
CA LEU A 541 15.30 19.82 14.76
C LEU A 541 16.65 20.22 15.36
N GLU A 542 16.71 21.27 16.18
CA GLU A 542 17.90 21.62 16.95
C GLU A 542 18.28 20.50 17.93
N ARG A 543 17.29 19.98 18.68
CA ARG A 543 17.51 18.83 19.58
C ARG A 543 17.95 17.58 18.84
N PHE A 544 17.34 17.28 17.70
CA PHE A 544 17.72 16.12 16.87
C PHE A 544 19.16 16.19 16.36
N ARG A 545 19.64 17.41 16.11
CA ARG A 545 21.01 17.65 15.64
C ARG A 545 22.02 17.36 16.74
N GLU A 546 21.73 17.82 17.95
CA GLU A 546 22.61 17.62 19.11
C GLU A 546 22.57 16.21 19.67
N LEU A 547 21.46 15.48 19.51
CA LEU A 547 21.37 14.09 19.96
C LEU A 547 22.37 13.19 19.25
N ARG A 548 23.07 12.38 20.04
CA ARG A 548 23.92 11.28 19.59
C ARG A 548 23.10 9.99 19.45
N PRO A 549 23.39 9.10 18.49
CA PRO A 549 22.71 7.81 18.39
C PRO A 549 22.75 7.03 19.71
N GLY A 550 21.59 6.56 20.18
CA GLY A 550 21.39 5.89 21.46
C GLY A 550 21.26 6.81 22.69
N GLU A 551 21.36 8.14 22.51
CA GLU A 551 21.23 9.13 23.59
C GLU A 551 19.75 9.43 23.89
N SER A 552 19.41 9.47 25.18
CA SER A 552 18.10 9.92 25.67
C SER A 552 18.07 11.41 25.92
N TYR A 553 16.87 11.97 26.00
CA TYR A 553 16.63 13.38 26.29
C TYR A 553 17.28 13.83 27.61
N ARG A 554 17.23 13.00 28.66
CA ARG A 554 17.94 13.29 29.92
C ARG A 554 19.43 13.53 29.70
N LYS A 555 20.10 12.65 28.96
CA LYS A 555 21.55 12.77 28.66
C LYS A 555 21.85 13.97 27.76
N LEU A 556 20.96 14.28 26.82
CA LEU A 556 21.05 15.50 26.02
C LEU A 556 21.04 16.73 26.92
N VAL A 557 20.07 16.85 27.83
CA VAL A 557 19.93 18.01 28.72
C VAL A 557 21.10 18.12 29.69
N GLU A 558 21.62 17.00 30.21
CA GLU A 558 22.84 16.99 31.04
C GLU A 558 24.05 17.62 30.31
N ARG A 559 24.14 17.47 28.98
CA ARG A 559 25.20 18.04 28.14
C ARG A 559 24.87 19.42 27.58
N CYS A 560 23.59 19.68 27.29
CA CYS A 560 23.09 20.88 26.64
C CYS A 560 21.85 21.41 27.41
N PRO A 561 22.03 22.03 28.60
CA PRO A 561 20.91 22.40 29.48
C PRO A 561 19.91 23.39 28.86
N TRP A 562 20.37 24.26 27.94
CA TRP A 562 19.51 25.23 27.25
C TRP A 562 18.48 24.57 26.29
N LEU A 563 18.59 23.28 26.03
CA LEU A 563 17.63 22.53 25.20
C LEU A 563 16.48 21.92 26.03
N GLU A 564 16.45 22.13 27.35
CA GLU A 564 15.38 21.61 28.21
C GLU A 564 14.04 22.32 27.98
N ILE A 565 12.99 21.55 27.68
CA ILE A 565 11.58 21.99 27.55
C ILE A 565 10.58 21.10 28.33
N TYR A 566 11.05 19.97 28.83
CA TYR A 566 10.30 19.05 29.68
C TYR A 566 11.17 18.64 30.86
N SER A 567 10.54 18.39 32.01
CA SER A 567 11.21 17.78 33.17
C SER A 567 11.85 16.44 32.77
N THR A 568 13.16 16.34 32.96
CA THR A 568 13.93 15.12 32.69
C THR A 568 13.64 13.99 33.68
N GLU A 569 13.00 14.27 34.81
CA GLU A 569 12.52 13.26 35.76
C GLU A 569 11.23 12.60 35.26
N SER A 570 10.31 13.40 34.72
CA SER A 570 9.02 12.91 34.22
C SER A 570 9.12 12.32 32.81
N PHE A 571 9.95 12.90 31.95
CA PHE A 571 10.08 12.53 30.54
C PHE A 571 11.54 12.29 30.10
N PRO A 572 12.27 11.38 30.78
CA PRO A 572 13.70 11.15 30.50
C PRO A 572 14.00 10.71 29.06
N ASP A 573 13.01 10.11 28.38
CA ASP A 573 13.11 9.57 27.02
C ASP A 573 12.22 10.32 26.00
N LYS A 574 11.79 11.55 26.31
CA LYS A 574 10.93 12.36 25.42
C LYS A 574 11.48 12.44 24.00
N PHE A 575 12.79 12.66 23.92
CA PHE A 575 13.59 12.63 22.72
C PHE A 575 14.58 11.47 22.79
N TYR A 576 14.78 10.80 21.66
CA TYR A 576 15.77 9.75 21.56
C TYR A 576 16.14 9.48 20.12
N LYS A 577 17.43 9.44 19.87
CA LYS A 577 17.98 9.10 18.56
C LYS A 577 18.27 7.63 18.49
N LEU A 578 17.63 6.95 17.56
CA LEU A 578 17.76 5.51 17.44
C LEU A 578 19.21 5.15 17.10
N PRO A 579 19.81 4.16 17.76
CA PRO A 579 21.10 3.61 17.36
C PRO A 579 20.92 2.78 16.08
N GLY A 580 21.86 2.92 15.13
CA GLY A 580 21.79 2.22 13.84
C GLY A 580 22.40 0.82 13.85
N ASP A 581 23.25 0.54 14.82
CA ASP A 581 24.13 -0.63 14.94
C ASP A 581 23.51 -1.83 15.67
N ARG A 582 22.23 -1.72 16.04
CA ARG A 582 21.51 -2.75 16.79
C ARG A 582 20.01 -2.70 16.45
N PRO A 583 19.20 -3.70 16.85
CA PRO A 583 17.76 -3.66 16.67
C PRO A 583 17.14 -2.37 17.25
N SER A 584 16.10 -1.86 16.62
CA SER A 584 15.32 -0.75 17.16
C SER A 584 14.70 -1.15 18.51
N ARG A 585 14.48 -0.17 19.40
CA ARG A 585 13.52 -0.39 20.48
C ARG A 585 12.11 -0.63 19.94
N THR A 586 11.23 -1.18 20.78
CA THR A 586 9.84 -1.51 20.44
C THR A 586 9.12 -0.33 19.77
N ILE A 587 8.58 -0.52 18.57
CA ILE A 587 7.67 0.41 17.92
C ILE A 587 6.35 0.40 18.69
N VAL A 588 5.99 1.53 19.27
CA VAL A 588 4.81 1.67 20.13
C VAL A 588 3.69 2.44 19.44
N ALA A 589 2.44 2.14 19.77
CA ALA A 589 1.28 2.88 19.28
C ALA A 589 1.33 4.38 19.61
N HIS A 590 2.04 4.77 20.67
CA HIS A 590 2.25 6.17 21.05
C HIS A 590 3.03 6.98 19.99
N LEU A 591 3.70 6.32 19.03
CA LEU A 591 4.33 6.95 17.88
C LEU A 591 3.33 7.80 17.04
N GLN A 592 2.03 7.57 17.22
CA GLN A 592 0.95 8.43 16.73
C GLN A 592 1.03 9.89 17.18
N ARG A 593 1.79 10.23 18.24
CA ARG A 593 1.92 11.60 18.77
C ARG A 593 2.98 12.38 18.01
N ASP A 594 4.12 12.71 18.62
CA ASP A 594 5.16 13.59 18.04
C ASP A 594 6.23 12.82 17.26
N GLY A 595 6.57 11.59 17.68
CA GLY A 595 7.65 10.80 17.10
C GLY A 595 9.04 11.14 17.63
N ASN A 596 9.13 11.97 18.66
CA ASN A 596 10.40 12.46 19.21
C ASN A 596 11.20 11.34 19.88
N GLY A 597 10.53 10.28 20.36
CA GLY A 597 11.20 9.07 20.84
C GLY A 597 11.79 8.17 19.73
N PHE A 598 11.64 8.52 18.45
CA PHE A 598 12.10 7.70 17.33
C PHE A 598 12.74 8.58 16.26
N VAL A 599 13.81 9.29 16.65
CA VAL A 599 14.60 10.11 15.72
C VAL A 599 15.50 9.19 14.88
N HIS A 600 15.52 9.43 13.57
CA HIS A 600 16.32 8.65 12.63
C HIS A 600 17.83 8.74 12.97
N PRO A 601 18.61 7.64 12.86
CA PRO A 601 20.02 7.62 13.27
C PRO A 601 20.89 8.64 12.53
N ALA A 602 20.65 8.81 11.22
CA ALA A 602 21.49 9.62 10.33
C ALA A 602 20.81 10.84 9.71
N GLN A 603 19.48 10.98 9.83
CA GLN A 603 18.69 12.00 9.11
C GLN A 603 18.01 12.89 10.16
N LEU A 604 17.93 14.19 9.90
CA LEU A 604 17.40 15.16 10.85
C LEU A 604 15.86 15.20 10.85
N ARG A 605 15.25 14.10 11.30
CA ARG A 605 13.79 13.88 11.35
C ARG A 605 13.44 12.68 12.24
N SER A 606 12.17 12.55 12.58
CA SER A 606 11.62 11.28 13.08
C SER A 606 11.50 10.22 11.97
N ILE A 607 11.36 8.95 12.35
CA ILE A 607 11.13 7.87 11.38
C ILE A 607 9.77 8.00 10.68
N THR A 608 9.72 7.64 9.40
CA THR A 608 8.52 7.61 8.55
C THR A 608 7.60 6.42 8.89
N PRO A 609 6.33 6.41 8.46
CA PRO A 609 5.48 5.24 8.58
C PRO A 609 6.08 3.98 7.95
N ARG A 610 6.68 4.09 6.75
CA ARG A 610 7.36 2.97 6.09
C ARG A 610 8.53 2.42 6.90
N GLU A 611 9.36 3.28 7.48
CA GLU A 611 10.46 2.84 8.34
C GLU A 611 9.91 2.11 9.58
N ALA A 612 8.87 2.63 10.22
CA ALA A 612 8.22 1.95 11.34
C ALA A 612 7.60 0.60 10.93
N ALA A 613 6.99 0.52 9.74
CA ALA A 613 6.41 -0.70 9.19
C ALA A 613 7.48 -1.77 8.89
N ARG A 614 8.63 -1.38 8.30
CA ARG A 614 9.77 -2.28 8.10
C ARG A 614 10.40 -2.76 9.40
N LEU A 615 10.50 -1.89 10.40
CA LEU A 615 10.95 -2.28 11.74
C LEU A 615 9.96 -3.25 12.42
N GLN A 616 8.71 -3.29 11.97
CA GLN A 616 7.71 -4.30 12.32
C GLN A 616 7.66 -5.45 11.29
N SER A 617 8.56 -5.53 10.32
CA SER A 617 8.64 -6.54 9.25
C SER A 617 7.47 -6.60 8.24
N PHE A 618 6.72 -5.51 8.07
CA PHE A 618 5.73 -5.42 6.99
C PHE A 618 6.40 -5.30 5.60
N PRO A 619 5.84 -5.93 4.55
CA PRO A 619 6.29 -5.76 3.17
C PRO A 619 6.26 -4.29 2.70
N ASP A 620 7.16 -3.91 1.79
CA ASP A 620 7.28 -2.53 1.28
C ASP A 620 6.04 -2.02 0.53
N SER A 621 5.31 -2.94 -0.09
CA SER A 621 4.07 -2.67 -0.82
C SER A 621 2.83 -2.62 0.10
N TYR A 622 2.96 -2.95 1.38
CA TYR A 622 1.84 -3.00 2.32
C TYR A 622 1.21 -1.62 2.49
N LEU A 623 -0.10 -1.50 2.25
CA LEU A 623 -0.83 -0.25 2.15
C LEU A 623 -1.45 0.11 3.50
N PHE A 624 -0.92 1.11 4.19
CA PHE A 624 -1.58 1.65 5.38
C PHE A 624 -2.48 2.83 5.00
N THR A 625 -3.65 2.96 5.64
CA THR A 625 -4.61 4.04 5.35
C THR A 625 -4.92 4.93 6.55
N GLY A 626 -5.27 6.18 6.24
CA GLY A 626 -5.70 7.19 7.22
C GLY A 626 -4.61 8.23 7.55
N PRO A 627 -4.90 9.15 8.47
CA PRO A 627 -3.94 10.16 8.90
C PRO A 627 -2.75 9.51 9.62
N PHE A 628 -1.60 10.20 9.66
CA PHE A 628 -0.39 9.67 10.31
C PHE A 628 -0.65 9.14 11.72
N THR A 629 -1.45 9.84 12.51
CA THR A 629 -1.82 9.42 13.87
C THR A 629 -2.40 7.99 13.88
N LYS A 630 -3.32 7.69 12.97
CA LYS A 630 -3.94 6.36 12.85
C LYS A 630 -2.97 5.32 12.30
N VAL A 631 -2.17 5.69 11.31
CA VAL A 631 -1.19 4.79 10.67
C VAL A 631 -0.12 4.32 11.65
N TYR A 632 0.49 5.24 12.41
CA TYR A 632 1.49 4.86 13.40
C TYR A 632 0.88 4.04 14.55
N ARG A 633 -0.38 4.30 14.92
CA ARG A 633 -1.11 3.46 15.89
C ARG A 633 -1.30 2.04 15.35
N GLN A 634 -1.75 1.89 14.11
CA GLN A 634 -1.89 0.60 13.43
C GLN A 634 -0.58 -0.19 13.44
N ILE A 635 0.52 0.45 12.99
CA ILE A 635 1.85 -0.18 12.95
C ILE A 635 2.35 -0.56 14.35
N GLY A 636 2.19 0.31 15.36
CA GLY A 636 2.66 0.06 16.72
C GLY A 636 1.88 -1.04 17.45
N ASN A 637 0.58 -1.16 17.17
CA ASN A 637 -0.28 -2.21 17.72
C ASN A 637 -0.01 -3.58 17.10
N ALA A 638 0.40 -3.64 15.83
CA ALA A 638 0.57 -4.89 15.12
C ALA A 638 1.60 -5.84 15.76
N VAL A 639 1.35 -7.14 15.61
CA VAL A 639 2.36 -8.19 15.74
C VAL A 639 3.22 -8.18 14.47
N PRO A 640 4.56 -8.24 14.57
CA PRO A 640 5.42 -8.31 13.40
C PRO A 640 5.11 -9.54 12.52
N PRO A 641 4.90 -9.39 11.19
CA PRO A 641 4.61 -10.52 10.31
C PRO A 641 5.61 -11.67 10.37
N LEU A 642 6.93 -11.42 10.45
CA LEU A 642 7.92 -12.52 10.53
C LEU A 642 7.81 -13.33 11.83
N MET A 643 7.48 -12.69 12.95
CA MET A 643 7.26 -13.41 14.21
C MET A 643 5.94 -14.21 14.16
N ALA A 644 4.89 -13.62 13.59
CA ALA A 644 3.62 -14.29 13.36
C ALA A 644 3.76 -15.49 12.40
N GLU A 645 4.59 -15.37 11.36
CA GLU A 645 4.91 -16.46 10.44
C GLU A 645 5.60 -17.62 11.16
N ALA A 646 6.58 -17.33 12.03
CA ALA A 646 7.26 -18.36 12.81
C ALA A 646 6.29 -19.13 13.72
N ILE A 647 5.36 -18.43 14.38
CA ILE A 647 4.28 -19.03 15.18
C ILE A 647 3.40 -19.91 14.30
N GLY A 648 2.90 -19.38 13.18
CA GLY A 648 2.01 -20.11 12.27
C GLY A 648 2.64 -21.37 11.68
N ARG A 649 3.91 -21.31 11.27
CA ARG A 649 4.66 -22.47 10.76
C ARG A 649 4.85 -23.53 11.83
N HIS A 650 5.16 -23.13 13.05
CA HIS A 650 5.35 -24.06 14.17
C HIS A 650 4.04 -24.77 14.54
N LEU A 651 2.93 -24.04 14.63
CA LEU A 651 1.61 -24.64 14.87
C LEU A 651 1.18 -25.56 13.75
N LYS A 652 1.43 -25.19 12.49
CA LYS A 652 1.15 -26.05 11.34
C LYS A 652 1.85 -27.39 11.47
N GLN A 653 3.14 -27.38 11.82
CA GLN A 653 3.91 -28.60 12.02
C GLN A 653 3.40 -29.43 13.20
N HIS A 654 3.06 -28.78 14.31
CA HIS A 654 2.53 -29.46 15.50
C HIS A 654 1.20 -30.14 15.23
N LEU A 655 0.26 -29.44 14.59
CA LEU A 655 -1.06 -29.97 14.23
C LEU A 655 -0.93 -31.18 13.29
N LEU A 656 -0.03 -31.12 12.30
CA LEU A 656 0.26 -32.27 11.43
C LEU A 656 0.83 -33.47 12.18
N GLN A 657 1.63 -33.24 13.23
CA GLN A 657 2.18 -34.33 14.04
C GLN A 657 1.11 -35.00 14.90
N LEU A 658 0.14 -34.22 15.41
CA LEU A 658 -1.02 -34.76 16.13
C LEU A 658 -1.88 -35.61 15.21
N ASP A 659 -2.18 -35.14 13.99
CA ASP A 659 -2.96 -35.91 13.01
C ASP A 659 -2.29 -37.27 12.72
N LEU A 660 -0.97 -37.29 12.50
CA LEU A 660 -0.21 -38.51 12.27
C LEU A 660 -0.14 -39.45 13.48
N ALA A 661 -0.31 -38.93 14.70
CA ALA A 661 -0.31 -39.71 15.93
C ALA A 661 -1.69 -40.31 16.23
N GLU A 662 -2.77 -39.67 15.79
CA GLU A 662 -4.14 -40.21 15.89
C GLU A 662 -4.42 -41.33 14.86
N GLU A 663 -3.72 -41.31 13.73
CA GLU A 663 -3.81 -42.35 12.69
C GLU A 663 -3.03 -43.65 13.03
N GLN A 664 -2.17 -43.63 14.06
CA GLN A 664 -1.36 -44.77 14.52
C GLN A 664 -1.98 -45.46 15.73
#